data_AF-A0A9Q1R997-F1
#
_entry.id   AF-A0A9Q1R997-F1
#
_cell.length_a   1.000
_cell.length_b   1.000
_cell.length_c   1.000
_cell.angle_alpha   90.00
_cell.angle_beta   90.00
_cell.angle_gamma   90.00
#
_symmetry.space_group_name_H-M   'P 1'
#
loop_
_entity.id
_entity.type
_entity.pdbx_description
1 polymer ?
#
loop_
_entity_poly.entity_id
_entity_poly.type
_entity_poly.pdbx_seq_one_letter_code
_entity_poly.pdbx_strand_id
1 'polypeptide(L)'
;MDRQGGNVVTQAKVHDECVHNLSLNELSWRGEYFTSTNKQHGIDRIHSRINIILGNGEAELYDFLVVRKVKMALDPPTGCSFSTLKPPKVKLEAIRAQLSNVKSTVSSEWGAIRKVRITSRVPPNGSLSHQSLAYLHTGTRYVKDISGILKLGVTTLRSSSALYEVVPETYFCSLRLKSLPEGDTVKMLAGSAETHLFLPEGLGDDLIVEVHDSKGNYCGRAVAQVADIADDPGDKLRWWSIYHEPEHELVGRVQLYITYSTSLDESSNTKCGPVAETVAYDSVLEAAMKVQQFKQRNLLFHGAWRWLVTEFASYYRVSDAYTKLRYLTYVMDSSLSHQENRILGEVSEKIDLIVALVFENYKSLDESLPSGIENMFKPATRVAAPALSPALKLYSLLNYILSPEAQLKLCRYFQTAAKKRSRRHLAETDELVSNNNDNVLMDPMARSTAYQKMVSLCLNFRNEVRTDIEINNQNILPSFLDLPNLSSSIYSVELCSRLRAFLVACPPTGPSSPVAELIVATADIQKDLRGVDAKELFHLYITLWIKEKRLALLEFCKPDKIKWPCVDTTQHSTTPFVDDIYDRLKETLAEYDAVIRRWPEYLFSLETAIADENIMPIKIGLKYVHKITKGTVCPYAVCKELGILLNSMKRMLDVLRPPIELQFKSWGSCLPGGGHVTPGERISEITVMLRTKCRGYMQAIMDKLAENTRLHSPTKLKKIIQDAKEGTQESDLRVRIQPLKDLLDSTIEKLHLVLETQVFIIICRVFWDRMGQDVLKFLQEKKDNRSWYKASRVAVSILDDIFAPGMQKYLGNVLQERDLEPPRSIADVRSMLCKDSE
;
A
#
# COMPACT_ATOMS: atom_id res chain seq x y z
N MET A 1 -57.53 36.21 67.29
CA MET A 1 -58.45 37.33 67.53
C MET A 1 -58.65 37.99 66.19
N ASP A 2 -59.64 37.58 65.39
CA ASP A 2 -61.07 37.94 65.42
C ASP A 2 -61.30 38.65 64.08
N ARG A 3 -62.28 38.39 63.20
CA ARG A 3 -63.52 37.61 63.15
C ARG A 3 -63.80 37.40 61.64
N GLN A 4 -64.19 36.21 61.18
CA GLN A 4 -65.57 35.73 61.07
C GLN A 4 -66.55 36.71 60.38
N GLY A 5 -66.95 36.35 59.17
CA GLY A 5 -68.05 36.95 58.42
C GLY A 5 -68.29 36.21 57.10
N GLY A 6 -68.93 35.04 57.16
CA GLY A 6 -69.38 34.31 55.96
C GLY A 6 -70.75 34.83 55.50
N ASN A 7 -70.88 35.15 54.21
CA ASN A 7 -72.17 35.43 53.58
C ASN A 7 -72.82 34.13 53.10
N VAL A 8 -74.11 33.97 53.39
CA VAL A 8 -74.96 32.88 52.89
C VAL A 8 -75.32 33.16 51.43
N VAL A 9 -75.05 32.22 50.52
CA VAL A 9 -75.54 32.30 49.13
C VAL A 9 -76.94 31.71 49.08
N THR A 10 -77.94 32.56 48.87
CA THR A 10 -79.34 32.15 48.66
C THR A 10 -79.55 31.45 47.32
N GLN A 11 -80.49 30.49 47.34
CA GLN A 11 -80.92 29.56 46.31
C GLN A 11 -81.53 30.23 45.05
N ALA A 12 -80.75 31.03 44.33
CA ALA A 12 -81.18 31.68 43.09
C ALA A 12 -80.09 31.75 41.99
N LYS A 13 -78.96 31.04 42.15
CA LYS A 13 -77.85 31.04 41.17
C LYS A 13 -77.42 29.66 40.65
N VAL A 14 -78.22 28.62 40.88
CA VAL A 14 -78.02 27.29 40.29
C VAL A 14 -79.29 26.85 39.58
N HIS A 15 -79.60 27.51 38.47
CA HIS A 15 -80.56 27.02 37.48
C HIS A 15 -79.92 27.20 36.11
N ASP A 16 -79.22 26.17 35.67
CA ASP A 16 -78.96 25.93 34.25
C ASP A 16 -79.91 24.82 33.80
N GLU A 17 -80.70 25.10 32.77
CA GLU A 17 -81.81 24.29 32.22
C GLU A 17 -81.39 22.90 31.67
N CYS A 18 -80.16 22.44 31.90
CA CYS A 18 -79.62 21.28 31.21
C CYS A 18 -79.79 19.92 31.95
N VAL A 19 -80.48 19.90 33.10
CA VAL A 19 -80.65 18.68 33.91
C VAL A 19 -81.91 17.87 33.52
N HIS A 20 -82.84 18.43 32.75
CA HIS A 20 -84.11 17.75 32.45
C HIS A 20 -84.08 16.69 31.33
N ASN A 21 -82.94 16.47 30.65
CA ASN A 21 -82.82 15.46 29.58
C ASN A 21 -82.06 14.19 29.99
N LEU A 22 -81.73 14.02 31.27
CA LEU A 22 -81.11 12.80 31.77
C LEU A 22 -82.11 12.12 32.71
N SER A 23 -82.64 10.97 32.28
CA SER A 23 -83.51 10.09 33.06
C SER A 23 -82.75 9.47 34.25
N LEU A 24 -82.36 10.30 35.21
CA LEU A 24 -81.75 9.92 36.48
C LEU A 24 -82.82 10.09 37.57
N ASN A 25 -83.10 9.04 38.33
CA ASN A 25 -84.04 9.08 39.45
C ASN A 25 -83.62 10.18 40.45
N GLU A 26 -84.55 11.09 40.76
CA GLU A 26 -84.37 12.13 41.78
C GLU A 26 -83.98 11.52 43.13
N LEU A 27 -82.83 11.93 43.66
CA LEU A 27 -82.53 11.84 45.07
C LEU A 27 -82.75 13.23 45.66
N SER A 28 -83.81 13.38 46.45
CA SER A 28 -84.12 14.61 47.18
C SER A 28 -83.06 14.88 48.25
N TRP A 29 -82.21 15.88 48.05
CA TRP A 29 -81.22 16.33 49.03
C TRP A 29 -81.76 17.52 49.84
N ARG A 30 -81.86 17.37 51.17
CA ARG A 30 -81.90 18.50 52.13
C ARG A 30 -80.56 18.53 52.85
N GLY A 31 -79.77 19.58 52.66
CA GLY A 31 -78.56 19.84 53.41
C GLY A 31 -77.78 21.00 52.81
N GLU A 32 -77.43 21.98 53.64
CA GLU A 32 -76.68 23.18 53.26
C GLU A 32 -75.19 22.85 53.07
N TYR A 33 -74.58 23.44 52.03
CA TYR A 33 -73.16 23.26 51.69
C TYR A 33 -72.27 24.21 52.51
N PHE A 34 -71.09 23.76 52.95
CA PHE A 34 -70.02 24.63 53.46
C PHE A 34 -68.71 24.39 52.69
N THR A 35 -68.01 25.46 52.33
CA THR A 35 -66.72 25.41 51.63
C THR A 35 -65.54 25.35 52.59
N SER A 36 -64.64 24.39 52.32
CA SER A 36 -63.24 24.26 52.77
C SER A 36 -62.94 24.11 54.27
N THR A 37 -62.01 23.18 54.52
CA THR A 37 -61.34 22.81 55.79
C THR A 37 -62.16 21.96 56.76
N ASN A 38 -61.90 20.64 56.73
CA ASN A 38 -61.87 19.84 57.95
C ASN A 38 -61.12 18.51 57.74
N LYS A 39 -59.92 18.42 58.33
CA LYS A 39 -59.55 17.23 59.09
C LYS A 39 -60.53 17.16 60.25
N GLN A 40 -61.54 16.29 60.16
CA GLN A 40 -62.32 15.87 61.33
C GLN A 40 -62.05 14.38 61.57
N HIS A 41 -61.59 14.07 62.78
CA HIS A 41 -61.62 12.72 63.36
C HIS A 41 -63.01 12.51 63.95
N GLY A 42 -63.75 11.49 63.49
CA GLY A 42 -65.08 11.16 64.01
C GLY A 42 -65.94 10.37 63.02
N ILE A 43 -66.94 9.65 63.54
CA ILE A 43 -67.64 8.51 62.92
C ILE A 43 -68.64 8.86 61.80
N ASP A 44 -68.86 10.13 61.45
CA ASP A 44 -69.78 10.50 60.36
C ASP A 44 -69.04 10.83 59.05
N ARG A 45 -68.57 9.79 58.33
CA ARG A 45 -68.14 9.89 56.92
C ARG A 45 -69.31 9.47 56.01
N ILE A 46 -69.75 10.40 55.15
CA ILE A 46 -70.78 10.12 54.13
C ILE A 46 -70.18 9.24 53.03
N HIS A 47 -70.63 7.99 52.94
CA HIS A 47 -70.26 7.06 51.86
C HIS A 47 -71.04 7.36 50.57
N SER A 48 -70.39 8.01 49.60
CA SER A 48 -70.89 8.02 48.20
C SER A 48 -70.46 6.74 47.49
N ARG A 49 -71.38 6.10 46.74
CA ARG A 49 -71.11 4.91 45.90
C ARG A 49 -69.96 5.11 44.89
N ILE A 50 -69.58 6.35 44.57
CA ILE A 50 -68.43 6.65 43.70
C ILE A 50 -67.09 6.32 44.39
N ASN A 51 -66.98 6.49 45.72
CA ASN A 51 -65.77 6.16 46.48
C ASN A 51 -65.54 4.65 46.67
N ILE A 52 -66.51 3.80 46.32
CA ILE A 52 -66.36 2.33 46.36
C ILE A 52 -65.90 1.78 45.00
N ILE A 53 -66.15 2.51 43.90
CA ILE A 53 -65.73 2.10 42.55
C ILE A 53 -64.28 2.54 42.26
N LEU A 54 -63.84 3.66 42.84
CA LEU A 54 -62.43 4.05 42.86
C LEU A 54 -61.84 3.58 44.20
N GLY A 55 -61.17 2.43 44.17
CA GLY A 55 -60.76 1.65 45.34
C GLY A 55 -59.92 2.39 46.38
N ASN A 56 -60.57 3.14 47.27
CA ASN A 56 -59.97 3.66 48.49
C ASN A 56 -60.40 2.82 49.69
N GLY A 57 -59.77 1.65 49.84
CA GLY A 57 -59.54 1.05 51.16
C GLY A 57 -58.19 1.54 51.65
N GLU A 58 -58.17 2.32 52.73
CA GLU A 58 -56.93 2.70 53.43
C GLU A 58 -56.24 1.42 53.93
N ALA A 59 -55.27 0.92 53.17
CA ALA A 59 -54.16 0.13 53.70
C ALA A 59 -52.96 1.07 53.74
N GLU A 60 -52.37 1.27 54.92
CA GLU A 60 -51.07 1.91 55.05
C GLU A 60 -50.02 1.00 54.37
N LEU A 61 -49.85 1.20 53.07
CA LEU A 61 -48.79 0.60 52.26
C LEU A 61 -47.54 1.45 52.49
N TYR A 62 -46.67 1.00 53.37
CA TYR A 62 -45.32 1.53 53.43
C TYR A 62 -44.49 0.77 52.41
N ASP A 63 -44.10 1.44 51.34
CA ASP A 63 -43.08 0.94 50.42
C ASP A 63 -41.72 1.13 51.09
N PHE A 64 -40.94 0.07 51.16
CA PHE A 64 -39.62 0.10 51.81
C PHE A 64 -38.54 -0.23 50.79
N LEU A 65 -37.56 0.66 50.67
CA LEU A 65 -36.40 0.50 49.81
C LEU A 65 -35.15 0.29 50.67
N VAL A 66 -34.51 -0.88 50.55
CA VAL A 66 -33.31 -1.21 51.33
C VAL A 66 -32.08 -1.31 50.43
N VAL A 67 -31.08 -0.44 50.64
CA VAL A 67 -29.78 -0.50 49.95
C VAL A 67 -28.75 -1.18 50.86
N ARG A 68 -28.17 -2.31 50.44
CA ARG A 68 -27.29 -3.16 51.30
C ARG A 68 -25.81 -3.18 50.93
N LYS A 69 -25.47 -2.82 49.70
CA LYS A 69 -24.09 -2.89 49.20
C LYS A 69 -23.90 -1.99 47.99
N VAL A 70 -22.78 -1.29 47.96
CA VAL A 70 -22.35 -0.42 46.85
C VAL A 70 -21.00 -0.89 46.32
N LYS A 71 -20.82 -1.07 45.01
CA LYS A 71 -19.52 -1.47 44.40
C LYS A 71 -19.21 -0.63 43.16
N MET A 72 -17.95 -0.21 43.00
CA MET A 72 -17.51 0.65 41.89
C MET A 72 -16.73 -0.13 40.82
N ALA A 73 -16.89 0.25 39.54
CA ALA A 73 -16.07 -0.19 38.42
C ALA A 73 -15.88 0.93 37.39
N LEU A 74 -14.65 1.09 36.88
CA LEU A 74 -14.31 2.01 35.78
C LEU A 74 -14.32 1.25 34.45
N ASP A 75 -14.92 1.84 33.41
CA ASP A 75 -14.93 1.25 32.06
C ASP A 75 -13.62 1.55 31.31
N PRO A 76 -13.04 0.58 30.58
CA PRO A 76 -11.84 0.83 29.78
C PRO A 76 -12.18 1.68 28.54
N PRO A 77 -11.29 2.59 28.09
CA PRO A 77 -11.57 3.46 26.96
C PRO A 77 -11.69 2.66 25.66
N THR A 78 -12.79 2.86 24.94
CA THR A 78 -13.02 2.26 23.62
C THR A 78 -12.53 3.23 22.56
N GLY A 79 -11.34 2.96 22.01
CA GLY A 79 -10.84 3.64 20.82
C GLY A 79 -9.35 3.95 20.90
N CYS A 80 -8.53 3.20 20.17
CA CYS A 80 -7.14 3.60 19.89
C CYS A 80 -6.85 3.50 18.40
N SER A 81 -6.79 4.68 17.79
CA SER A 81 -5.92 5.03 16.66
C SER A 81 -4.50 4.51 16.91
N PHE A 82 -3.95 3.76 15.95
CA PHE A 82 -2.54 3.37 16.01
C PHE A 82 -1.66 4.48 15.41
N SER A 83 -1.12 5.33 16.28
CA SER A 83 0.14 6.00 16.02
C SER A 83 0.98 6.08 17.28
N THR A 84 2.20 5.55 17.16
CA THR A 84 3.36 5.71 18.06
C THR A 84 3.40 4.84 19.33
N LEU A 85 3.94 3.63 19.20
CA LEU A 85 4.54 2.88 20.31
C LEU A 85 5.94 2.39 19.93
N LYS A 86 6.95 2.82 20.68
CA LYS A 86 8.25 2.14 20.75
C LYS A 86 8.05 0.76 21.41
N PRO A 87 8.75 -0.30 20.99
CA PRO A 87 8.47 -1.65 21.50
C PRO A 87 9.14 -1.91 22.86
N PRO A 88 8.48 -2.60 23.81
CA PRO A 88 9.13 -3.15 24.99
C PRO A 88 9.76 -4.53 24.69
N LYS A 89 10.82 -4.85 25.43
CA LYS A 89 11.62 -6.09 25.30
C LYS A 89 10.84 -7.31 25.79
N VAL A 90 10.26 -8.09 24.87
CA VAL A 90 9.80 -9.47 25.11
C VAL A 90 10.78 -10.44 24.45
N LYS A 91 11.11 -11.54 25.16
CA LYS A 91 12.18 -12.50 24.87
C LYS A 91 12.18 -13.03 23.42
N LEU A 92 13.01 -12.42 22.59
CA LEU A 92 13.22 -12.67 21.17
C LEU A 92 13.86 -14.04 20.87
N GLU A 93 14.39 -14.71 21.88
CA GLU A 93 15.11 -15.98 21.76
C GLU A 93 14.20 -17.19 21.61
N ALA A 94 13.02 -17.20 22.27
CA ALA A 94 12.05 -18.30 22.14
C ALA A 94 11.41 -18.34 20.74
N ILE A 95 11.13 -17.17 20.17
CA ILE A 95 10.59 -17.02 18.80
C ILE A 95 11.65 -17.39 17.76
N ARG A 96 12.93 -17.02 17.99
CA ARG A 96 14.05 -17.38 17.11
C ARG A 96 14.34 -18.88 17.12
N ALA A 97 14.27 -19.53 18.28
CA ALA A 97 14.44 -20.98 18.42
C ALA A 97 13.34 -21.79 17.71
N GLN A 98 12.09 -21.33 17.79
CA GLN A 98 10.93 -21.95 17.12
C GLN A 98 11.01 -21.76 15.59
N LEU A 99 11.38 -20.57 15.11
CA LEU A 99 11.61 -20.31 13.67
C LEU A 99 12.80 -21.10 13.11
N SER A 100 13.85 -21.34 13.89
CA SER A 100 14.98 -22.18 13.45
C SER A 100 14.61 -23.65 13.34
N ASN A 101 13.71 -24.16 14.19
CA ASN A 101 13.21 -25.54 14.09
C ASN A 101 12.34 -25.72 12.84
N VAL A 102 11.43 -24.78 12.54
CA VAL A 102 10.63 -24.85 11.30
C VAL A 102 11.53 -24.76 10.06
N LYS A 103 12.55 -23.90 10.09
CA LYS A 103 13.51 -23.77 8.98
C LYS A 103 14.36 -25.02 8.77
N SER A 104 14.75 -25.73 9.84
CA SER A 104 15.53 -26.96 9.74
C SER A 104 14.70 -28.12 9.21
N THR A 105 13.44 -28.28 9.65
CA THR A 105 12.51 -29.32 9.15
C THR A 105 12.16 -29.11 7.67
N VAL A 106 11.96 -27.85 7.23
CA VAL A 106 11.71 -27.54 5.82
C VAL A 106 12.96 -27.78 4.95
N SER A 107 14.15 -27.50 5.48
CA SER A 107 15.40 -27.73 4.73
C SER A 107 15.74 -29.22 4.56
N SER A 108 15.40 -30.06 5.54
CA SER A 108 15.64 -31.51 5.46
C SER A 108 14.66 -32.21 4.52
N GLU A 109 13.39 -31.79 4.50
CA GLU A 109 12.39 -32.28 3.54
C GLU A 109 12.71 -31.84 2.09
N TRP A 110 13.21 -30.60 1.90
CA TRP A 110 13.65 -30.12 0.58
C TRP A 110 14.91 -30.85 0.08
N GLY A 111 15.77 -31.29 0.99
CA GLY A 111 16.92 -32.16 0.71
C GLY A 111 16.52 -33.56 0.24
N ALA A 112 15.41 -34.09 0.74
CA ALA A 112 14.85 -35.39 0.32
C ALA A 112 14.22 -35.31 -1.08
N ILE A 113 13.53 -34.21 -1.42
CA ILE A 113 12.89 -34.00 -2.73
C ILE A 113 13.92 -33.84 -3.86
N ARG A 114 15.09 -33.22 -3.59
CA ARG A 114 16.18 -33.11 -4.59
C ARG A 114 16.82 -34.46 -4.95
N LYS A 115 16.72 -35.48 -4.10
CA LYS A 115 17.27 -36.83 -4.36
C LYS A 115 16.38 -37.70 -5.27
N VAL A 116 15.18 -37.24 -5.65
CA VAL A 116 14.23 -38.00 -6.48
C VAL A 116 14.39 -37.74 -8.00
N ARG A 117 15.34 -36.90 -8.43
CA ARG A 117 15.69 -36.76 -9.87
C ARG A 117 16.93 -37.56 -10.26
N ILE A 118 16.83 -38.89 -10.32
CA ILE A 118 17.70 -39.71 -11.18
C ILE A 118 16.86 -40.87 -11.77
N THR A 119 16.62 -40.77 -13.08
CA THR A 119 16.20 -41.80 -14.06
C THR A 119 14.91 -42.61 -13.83
N SER A 120 13.92 -42.43 -14.72
CA SER A 120 13.25 -43.54 -15.40
C SER A 120 12.52 -43.07 -16.67
N ARG A 121 12.64 -43.86 -17.75
CA ARG A 121 11.93 -43.72 -19.01
C ARG A 121 10.41 -43.81 -18.77
N VAL A 122 9.65 -42.97 -19.47
CA VAL A 122 8.18 -42.98 -19.47
C VAL A 122 7.67 -44.09 -20.40
N PRO A 123 6.81 -45.02 -19.94
CA PRO A 123 5.90 -45.75 -20.83
C PRO A 123 4.62 -44.91 -21.07
N PRO A 124 3.99 -44.98 -22.25
CA PRO A 124 2.80 -44.20 -22.55
C PRO A 124 1.59 -44.80 -21.84
N ASN A 125 0.75 -43.93 -21.27
CA ASN A 125 -0.50 -44.18 -20.55
C ASN A 125 -0.37 -44.45 -19.03
N GLY A 126 -0.43 -43.37 -18.25
CA GLY A 126 -0.67 -43.39 -16.81
C GLY A 126 -1.01 -41.99 -16.29
N SER A 127 -2.15 -41.84 -15.61
CA SER A 127 -2.69 -40.56 -15.11
C SER A 127 -1.86 -39.97 -13.95
N LEU A 128 -1.50 -38.69 -14.06
CA LEU A 128 -0.77 -37.90 -13.05
C LEU A 128 -1.67 -37.37 -11.90
N SER A 129 -2.40 -38.23 -11.18
CA SER A 129 -3.25 -37.78 -10.06
C SER A 129 -2.58 -37.83 -8.68
N HIS A 130 -1.51 -38.62 -8.51
CA HIS A 130 -0.92 -38.85 -7.18
C HIS A 130 0.05 -37.73 -6.73
N GLN A 131 0.60 -36.95 -7.68
CA GLN A 131 1.59 -35.91 -7.39
C GLN A 131 0.93 -34.57 -7.03
N SER A 132 -0.24 -34.26 -7.60
CA SER A 132 -1.03 -33.05 -7.30
C SER A 132 -1.74 -33.12 -5.94
N LEU A 133 -2.20 -34.31 -5.53
CA LEU A 133 -2.80 -34.54 -4.20
C LEU A 133 -1.78 -34.35 -3.06
N ALA A 134 -0.52 -34.74 -3.27
CA ALA A 134 0.54 -34.56 -2.27
C ALA A 134 0.84 -33.08 -2.00
N TYR A 135 0.79 -32.22 -3.02
CA TYR A 135 0.94 -30.75 -2.88
C TYR A 135 -0.26 -30.10 -2.16
N LEU A 136 -1.47 -30.59 -2.41
CA LEU A 136 -2.69 -30.08 -1.78
C LEU A 136 -2.79 -30.48 -0.30
N HIS A 137 -2.37 -31.70 0.05
CA HIS A 137 -2.34 -32.19 1.43
C HIS A 137 -1.23 -31.54 2.28
N THR A 138 -0.11 -31.12 1.69
CA THR A 138 0.94 -30.38 2.42
C THR A 138 0.58 -28.90 2.62
N GLY A 139 -0.05 -28.25 1.63
CA GLY A 139 -0.54 -26.88 1.75
C GLY A 139 -1.64 -26.71 2.80
N THR A 140 -2.54 -27.69 2.94
CA THR A 140 -3.59 -27.68 3.97
C THR A 140 -3.05 -27.93 5.38
N ARG A 141 -1.93 -28.64 5.54
CA ARG A 141 -1.27 -28.86 6.84
C ARG A 141 -0.54 -27.59 7.31
N TYR A 142 0.15 -26.88 6.39
CA TYR A 142 0.76 -25.58 6.64
C TYR A 142 -0.23 -24.52 7.13
N VAL A 143 -1.43 -24.45 6.52
CA VAL A 143 -2.48 -23.50 6.92
C VAL A 143 -3.09 -23.88 8.28
N LYS A 144 -3.22 -25.17 8.60
CA LYS A 144 -3.67 -25.63 9.92
C LYS A 144 -2.67 -25.32 11.03
N ASP A 145 -1.38 -25.50 10.77
CA ASP A 145 -0.33 -25.26 11.78
C ASP A 145 -0.13 -23.76 12.05
N ILE A 146 -0.25 -22.90 11.02
CA ILE A 146 -0.23 -21.44 11.19
C ILE A 146 -1.51 -20.91 11.84
N SER A 147 -2.67 -21.52 11.55
CA SER A 147 -3.94 -21.21 12.23
C SER A 147 -3.90 -21.59 13.73
N GLY A 148 -3.21 -22.69 14.08
CA GLY A 148 -2.96 -23.09 15.47
C GLY A 148 -2.06 -22.10 16.22
N ILE A 149 -1.00 -21.61 15.57
CA ILE A 149 -0.08 -20.61 16.14
C ILE A 149 -0.77 -19.25 16.33
N LEU A 150 -1.61 -18.83 15.38
CA LEU A 150 -2.41 -17.60 15.50
C LEU A 150 -3.48 -17.69 16.59
N LYS A 151 -4.14 -18.86 16.74
CA LYS A 151 -5.08 -19.09 17.84
C LYS A 151 -4.39 -19.12 19.21
N LEU A 152 -3.17 -19.65 19.31
CA LEU A 152 -2.40 -19.64 20.56
C LEU A 152 -1.89 -18.23 20.91
N GLY A 153 -1.50 -17.43 19.91
CA GLY A 153 -1.14 -16.02 20.11
C GLY A 153 -2.30 -15.17 20.61
N VAL A 154 -3.52 -15.43 20.13
CA VAL A 154 -4.75 -14.74 20.56
C VAL A 154 -5.20 -15.17 21.97
N THR A 155 -5.01 -16.44 22.36
CA THR A 155 -5.31 -16.88 23.74
C THR A 155 -4.29 -16.38 24.76
N THR A 156 -3.03 -16.16 24.36
CA THR A 156 -1.97 -15.62 25.24
C THR A 156 -2.06 -14.10 25.43
N LEU A 157 -2.61 -13.37 24.45
CA LEU A 157 -2.90 -11.93 24.54
C LEU A 157 -4.12 -11.62 25.42
N ARG A 158 -5.06 -12.55 25.56
CA ARG A 158 -6.24 -12.39 26.43
C ARG A 158 -5.96 -12.66 27.91
N SER A 159 -4.90 -13.41 28.22
CA SER A 159 -4.47 -13.75 29.58
C SER A 159 -3.36 -12.86 30.14
N SER A 160 -2.91 -11.85 29.38
CA SER A 160 -1.88 -10.88 29.82
C SER A 160 -2.43 -9.51 30.22
N SER A 161 -3.75 -9.32 30.28
CA SER A 161 -4.39 -8.06 30.75
C SER A 161 -4.66 -8.04 32.26
N ALA A 162 -3.85 -8.75 33.07
CA ALA A 162 -3.92 -8.72 34.52
C ALA A 162 -2.53 -8.39 35.08
N LEU A 163 -2.15 -7.12 35.01
CA LEU A 163 -1.05 -6.55 35.80
C LEU A 163 -1.17 -5.02 35.76
N TYR A 164 -2.16 -4.52 36.48
CA TYR A 164 -2.05 -3.25 37.17
C TYR A 164 -2.53 -3.51 38.60
N GLU A 165 -1.59 -3.57 39.55
CA GLU A 165 -1.88 -3.31 40.95
C GLU A 165 -2.28 -1.84 41.05
N VAL A 166 -3.58 -1.56 40.91
CA VAL A 166 -4.16 -0.30 41.36
C VAL A 166 -4.47 -0.48 42.83
N VAL A 167 -3.81 0.32 43.67
CA VAL A 167 -4.15 0.52 45.08
C VAL A 167 -5.67 0.73 45.18
N PRO A 168 -6.42 0.01 46.04
CA PRO A 168 -7.87 0.17 46.11
C PRO A 168 -8.21 1.57 46.60
N GLU A 169 -8.54 2.47 45.68
CA GLU A 169 -9.11 3.78 46.00
C GLU A 169 -10.43 3.55 46.73
N THR A 170 -10.52 4.06 47.96
CA THR A 170 -11.72 3.93 48.79
C THR A 170 -12.67 5.06 48.38
N TYR A 171 -13.81 4.70 47.79
CA TYR A 171 -14.85 5.66 47.37
C TYR A 171 -15.95 5.75 48.43
N PHE A 172 -16.52 6.94 48.59
CA PHE A 172 -17.69 7.18 49.45
C PHE A 172 -18.91 7.46 48.58
N CYS A 173 -20.06 6.94 48.98
CA CYS A 173 -21.33 7.17 48.28
C CYS A 173 -22.31 7.88 49.22
N SER A 174 -22.90 8.97 48.76
CA SER A 174 -23.93 9.73 49.44
C SER A 174 -25.27 9.41 48.78
N LEU A 175 -26.18 8.77 49.51
CA LEU A 175 -27.48 8.32 49.01
C LEU A 175 -28.60 9.20 49.58
N ARG A 176 -29.53 9.60 48.73
CA ARG A 176 -30.73 10.34 49.12
C ARG A 176 -31.90 10.04 48.20
N LEU A 177 -33.11 10.09 48.73
CA LEU A 177 -34.32 10.18 47.91
C LEU A 177 -34.54 11.64 47.52
N LYS A 178 -35.07 11.87 46.33
CA LYS A 178 -35.37 13.21 45.83
C LYS A 178 -36.52 13.88 46.59
N SER A 179 -37.42 13.10 47.16
CA SER A 179 -38.50 13.57 48.04
C SER A 179 -38.04 14.10 49.41
N LEU A 180 -36.89 13.64 49.94
CA LEU A 180 -36.37 14.08 51.24
C LEU A 180 -35.50 15.36 51.13
N PRO A 181 -35.52 16.24 52.16
CA PRO A 181 -34.69 17.45 52.20
C PRO A 181 -33.18 17.11 52.22
N GLU A 182 -32.32 17.98 51.65
CA GLU A 182 -30.88 17.73 51.44
C GLU A 182 -30.08 17.37 52.71
N GLY A 183 -30.60 17.68 53.89
CA GLY A 183 -30.00 17.32 55.19
C GLY A 183 -30.04 15.84 55.55
N ASP A 184 -30.91 15.03 54.93
CA ASP A 184 -31.09 13.59 55.22
C ASP A 184 -30.30 12.68 54.26
N THR A 185 -29.07 13.08 53.96
CA THR A 185 -28.18 12.32 53.07
C THR A 185 -27.41 11.24 53.85
N VAL A 186 -27.50 9.99 53.40
CA VAL A 186 -26.82 8.84 54.02
C VAL A 186 -25.48 8.60 53.36
N LYS A 187 -24.38 8.57 54.12
CA LYS A 187 -23.04 8.25 53.60
C LYS A 187 -22.69 6.79 53.85
N MET A 188 -22.25 6.10 52.80
CA MET A 188 -21.85 4.70 52.82
C MET A 188 -20.48 4.50 52.17
N LEU A 189 -19.67 3.57 52.69
CA LEU A 189 -18.38 3.23 52.08
C LEU A 189 -18.55 2.19 50.95
N ALA A 190 -17.96 2.44 49.78
CA ALA A 190 -17.99 1.48 48.67
C ALA A 190 -17.27 0.17 49.03
N GLY A 191 -17.97 -0.95 48.87
CA GLY A 191 -17.51 -2.29 49.25
C GLY A 191 -17.92 -2.74 50.66
N SER A 192 -18.48 -1.85 51.49
CA SER A 192 -19.06 -2.20 52.80
C SER A 192 -20.40 -2.95 52.66
N ALA A 193 -20.80 -3.68 53.71
CA ALA A 193 -22.10 -4.36 53.81
C ALA A 193 -23.12 -3.54 54.62
N GLU A 194 -22.92 -2.22 54.69
CA GLU A 194 -23.82 -1.29 55.37
C GLU A 194 -25.21 -1.32 54.71
N THR A 195 -26.27 -1.24 55.51
CA THR A 195 -27.65 -1.34 55.02
C THR A 195 -28.47 -0.16 55.50
N HIS A 196 -29.14 0.52 54.56
CA HIS A 196 -30.00 1.66 54.87
C HIS A 196 -31.39 1.52 54.26
N LEU A 197 -32.38 1.93 55.05
CA LEU A 197 -33.80 1.89 54.73
C LEU A 197 -34.27 3.28 54.31
N PHE A 198 -34.93 3.35 53.16
CA PHE A 198 -35.57 4.54 52.64
C PHE A 198 -37.08 4.31 52.49
N LEU A 199 -37.84 5.39 52.66
CA LEU A 199 -39.30 5.44 52.52
C LEU A 199 -39.64 6.40 51.37
N PRO A 200 -39.85 5.90 50.14
CA PRO A 200 -40.23 6.74 49.01
C PRO A 200 -41.67 7.26 49.15
N GLU A 201 -41.94 8.47 48.69
CA GLU A 201 -43.30 9.04 48.65
C GLU A 201 -44.20 8.39 47.56
N GLY A 202 -43.61 7.59 46.67
CA GLY A 202 -44.30 6.80 45.66
C GLY A 202 -43.34 6.30 44.55
N LEU A 203 -43.88 5.60 43.54
CA LEU A 203 -43.08 5.02 42.43
C LEU A 203 -42.37 6.07 41.55
N GLY A 204 -42.82 7.33 41.57
CA GLY A 204 -42.21 8.43 40.84
C GLY A 204 -41.03 9.11 41.54
N ASP A 205 -40.62 8.61 42.71
CA ASP A 205 -39.45 9.12 43.45
C ASP A 205 -38.13 8.59 42.84
N ASP A 206 -37.05 9.36 43.00
CA ASP A 206 -35.74 9.03 42.45
C ASP A 206 -34.74 8.81 43.60
N LEU A 207 -34.07 7.65 43.63
CA LEU A 207 -32.89 7.42 44.47
C LEU A 207 -31.66 8.00 43.77
N ILE A 208 -31.06 9.02 44.38
CA ILE A 208 -29.85 9.68 43.89
C ILE A 208 -28.66 9.15 44.68
N VAL A 209 -27.63 8.71 43.96
CA VAL A 209 -26.37 8.22 44.53
C VAL A 209 -25.23 9.09 44.01
N GLU A 210 -24.67 9.92 44.87
CA GLU A 210 -23.51 10.76 44.57
C GLU A 210 -22.24 10.07 45.03
N VAL A 211 -21.26 9.95 44.13
CA VAL A 211 -20.01 9.25 44.40
C VAL A 211 -18.88 10.25 44.62
N HIS A 212 -18.10 10.04 45.67
CA HIS A 212 -16.95 10.84 46.05
C HIS A 212 -15.68 9.99 46.15
N ASP A 213 -14.54 10.58 45.79
CA ASP A 213 -13.23 9.93 45.92
C ASP A 213 -12.76 9.86 47.39
N SER A 214 -11.64 9.18 47.63
CA SER A 214 -10.99 9.06 48.95
C SER A 214 -10.59 10.40 49.60
N LYS A 215 -10.59 11.50 48.83
CA LYS A 215 -10.28 12.86 49.26
C LYS A 215 -11.54 13.72 49.47
N GLY A 216 -12.74 13.17 49.22
CA GLY A 216 -14.03 13.83 49.35
C GLY A 216 -14.50 14.58 48.10
N ASN A 217 -13.77 14.53 46.99
CA ASN A 217 -14.16 15.22 45.75
C ASN A 217 -15.28 14.48 45.05
N TYR A 218 -16.23 15.23 44.48
CA TYR A 218 -17.34 14.68 43.71
C TYR A 218 -16.87 14.07 42.38
N CYS A 219 -17.18 12.79 42.18
CA CYS A 219 -16.84 12.04 40.96
C CYS A 219 -18.00 12.02 39.94
N GLY A 220 -19.25 12.05 40.40
CA GLY A 220 -20.44 11.99 39.56
C GLY A 220 -21.66 11.47 40.32
N ARG A 221 -22.83 11.43 39.67
CA ARG A 221 -24.07 10.89 40.24
C ARG A 221 -24.69 9.80 39.38
N ALA A 222 -25.32 8.83 40.03
CA ALA A 222 -26.26 7.90 39.43
C ALA A 222 -27.67 8.20 39.96
N VAL A 223 -28.67 8.06 39.10
CA VAL A 223 -30.09 8.26 39.46
C VAL A 223 -30.84 6.98 39.12
N ALA A 224 -31.57 6.43 40.09
CA ALA A 224 -32.36 5.22 39.95
C ALA A 224 -33.82 5.51 40.32
N GLN A 225 -34.74 5.35 39.37
CA GLN A 225 -36.15 5.60 39.63
C GLN A 225 -36.75 4.46 40.44
N VAL A 226 -37.60 4.76 41.42
CA VAL A 226 -38.24 3.74 42.27
C VAL A 226 -39.14 2.81 41.43
N ALA A 227 -39.80 3.33 40.39
CA ALA A 227 -40.54 2.53 39.40
C ALA A 227 -39.68 1.45 38.72
N ASP A 228 -38.48 1.81 38.22
CA ASP A 228 -37.58 0.86 37.56
C ASP A 228 -37.10 -0.26 38.50
N ILE A 229 -36.99 0.06 39.79
CA ILE A 229 -36.62 -0.89 40.84
C ILE A 229 -37.82 -1.80 41.18
N ALA A 230 -39.03 -1.25 41.21
CA ALA A 230 -40.27 -1.97 41.53
C ALA A 230 -40.71 -2.94 40.41
N ASP A 231 -40.41 -2.63 39.15
CA ASP A 231 -40.84 -3.44 37.99
C ASP A 231 -40.19 -4.83 37.91
N ASP A 232 -39.04 -5.05 38.55
CA ASP A 232 -38.37 -6.37 38.60
C ASP A 232 -37.71 -6.64 39.98
N PRO A 233 -38.52 -7.00 41.01
CA PRO A 233 -38.04 -7.18 42.38
C PRO A 233 -37.18 -8.44 42.57
N GLY A 234 -37.06 -9.29 41.54
CA GLY A 234 -36.22 -10.49 41.54
C GLY A 234 -34.74 -10.17 41.40
N ASP A 235 -34.40 -9.13 40.63
CA ASP A 235 -33.02 -8.72 40.39
C ASP A 235 -32.53 -7.69 41.42
N LYS A 236 -32.12 -8.21 42.59
CA LYS A 236 -31.70 -7.41 43.75
C LYS A 236 -30.35 -6.71 43.56
N LEU A 237 -29.60 -6.95 42.47
CA LEU A 237 -28.23 -6.45 42.30
C LEU A 237 -28.02 -5.85 40.89
N ARG A 238 -28.16 -4.53 40.75
CA ARG A 238 -28.11 -3.84 39.43
C ARG A 238 -26.96 -2.86 39.30
N TRP A 239 -26.45 -2.70 38.08
CA TRP A 239 -25.44 -1.70 37.72
C TRP A 239 -26.10 -0.42 37.21
N TRP A 240 -25.71 0.71 37.77
CA TRP A 240 -26.15 2.04 37.41
C TRP A 240 -24.97 2.83 36.84
N SER A 241 -25.23 3.58 35.80
CA SER A 241 -24.24 4.43 35.15
C SER A 241 -24.09 5.75 35.93
N ILE A 242 -22.86 6.16 36.15
CA ILE A 242 -22.50 7.40 36.85
C ILE A 242 -22.20 8.45 35.79
N TYR A 243 -22.86 9.60 35.90
CA TYR A 243 -22.66 10.73 35.01
C TYR A 243 -22.09 11.94 35.76
N HIS A 244 -21.21 12.68 35.09
CA HIS A 244 -20.77 14.00 35.54
C HIS A 244 -21.69 15.08 34.97
N GLU A 245 -22.17 15.98 35.82
CA GLU A 245 -23.20 16.97 35.48
C GLU A 245 -22.65 18.37 35.71
N PRO A 246 -22.87 19.35 34.82
CA PRO A 246 -23.95 19.43 33.81
C PRO A 246 -23.65 18.83 32.42
N GLU A 247 -22.46 18.25 32.22
CA GLU A 247 -21.97 17.83 30.88
C GLU A 247 -22.50 16.45 30.42
N HIS A 248 -23.21 15.73 31.30
CA HIS A 248 -23.77 14.39 31.07
C HIS A 248 -22.73 13.36 30.58
N GLU A 249 -21.48 13.49 31.01
CA GLU A 249 -20.39 12.58 30.63
C GLU A 249 -20.45 11.29 31.45
N LEU A 250 -20.42 10.12 30.79
CA LEU A 250 -20.38 8.82 31.46
C LEU A 250 -18.99 8.59 32.07
N VAL A 251 -18.91 8.64 33.40
CA VAL A 251 -17.63 8.57 34.14
C VAL A 251 -17.37 7.23 34.83
N GLY A 252 -18.38 6.37 34.94
CA GLY A 252 -18.21 5.03 35.51
C GLY A 252 -19.52 4.31 35.79
N ARG A 253 -19.45 3.20 36.53
CA ARG A 253 -20.62 2.42 36.94
C ARG A 253 -20.57 2.05 38.42
N VAL A 254 -21.74 2.10 39.07
CA VAL A 254 -21.96 1.72 40.47
C VAL A 254 -22.96 0.56 40.55
N GLN A 255 -22.63 -0.49 41.29
CA GLN A 255 -23.53 -1.61 41.56
C GLN A 255 -24.23 -1.40 42.89
N LEU A 256 -25.55 -1.50 42.90
CA LEU A 256 -26.37 -1.34 44.10
C LEU A 256 -27.12 -2.66 44.38
N TYR A 257 -27.05 -3.14 45.62
CA TYR A 257 -27.96 -4.18 46.10
C TYR A 257 -29.21 -3.52 46.70
N ILE A 258 -30.33 -3.59 45.98
CA ILE A 258 -31.58 -2.94 46.37
C ILE A 258 -32.65 -4.00 46.56
N THR A 259 -33.33 -3.98 47.70
CA THR A 259 -34.53 -4.78 47.93
C THR A 259 -35.71 -3.84 48.08
N TYR A 260 -36.68 -3.97 47.17
CA TYR A 260 -37.95 -3.28 47.22
C TYR A 260 -39.01 -4.25 47.74
N SER A 261 -39.87 -3.81 48.67
CA SER A 261 -40.96 -4.63 49.20
C SER A 261 -42.16 -3.75 49.49
N THR A 262 -43.32 -4.16 48.95
CA THR A 262 -44.64 -3.57 49.21
C THR A 262 -45.38 -4.48 50.18
N SER A 263 -45.84 -4.00 51.33
CA SER A 263 -46.60 -4.83 52.27
C SER A 263 -48.03 -5.08 51.77
N LEU A 264 -48.22 -6.12 50.96
CA LEU A 264 -49.56 -6.65 50.67
C LEU A 264 -49.55 -8.16 50.87
N ASP A 265 -50.15 -8.58 51.98
CA ASP A 265 -50.32 -9.97 52.39
C ASP A 265 -51.10 -10.74 51.31
N GLU A 266 -50.56 -11.88 50.88
CA GLU A 266 -51.16 -12.75 49.87
C GLU A 266 -52.46 -13.39 50.37
N SER A 267 -53.63 -12.82 50.06
CA SER A 267 -54.90 -13.57 49.91
C SER A 267 -56.13 -12.69 49.62
N SER A 268 -56.32 -12.27 48.37
CA SER A 268 -57.68 -12.21 47.78
C SER A 268 -57.61 -11.82 46.30
N ASN A 269 -58.16 -12.68 45.45
CA ASN A 269 -58.34 -12.45 44.03
C ASN A 269 -59.40 -11.36 43.79
N THR A 270 -58.96 -10.12 43.55
CA THR A 270 -59.71 -9.12 42.77
C THR A 270 -58.70 -8.19 42.10
N LYS A 271 -58.69 -8.19 40.76
CA LYS A 271 -57.84 -7.32 39.93
C LYS A 271 -58.15 -5.84 40.19
N CYS A 272 -57.27 -5.13 40.90
CA CYS A 272 -57.18 -3.67 40.86
C CYS A 272 -55.75 -3.27 41.20
N GLY A 273 -54.91 -3.02 40.18
CA GLY A 273 -53.64 -2.33 40.35
C GLY A 273 -53.86 -0.81 40.20
N PRO A 274 -52.98 0.04 40.75
CA PRO A 274 -53.06 1.48 40.56
C PRO A 274 -52.92 1.78 39.05
N VAL A 275 -53.89 2.46 38.47
CA VAL A 275 -53.88 2.84 37.06
C VAL A 275 -52.92 4.02 36.91
N ALA A 276 -51.82 3.83 36.17
CA ALA A 276 -50.91 4.93 35.82
C ALA A 276 -51.71 6.07 35.18
N GLU A 277 -51.46 7.30 35.62
CA GLU A 277 -52.23 8.50 35.28
C GLU A 277 -52.27 8.75 33.76
N THR A 278 -51.24 8.30 33.04
CA THR A 278 -51.14 8.32 31.57
C THR A 278 -52.09 7.32 30.89
N VAL A 279 -52.30 6.14 31.47
CA VAL A 279 -53.24 5.11 30.96
C VAL A 279 -54.69 5.53 31.18
N ALA A 280 -54.96 6.19 32.31
CA ALA A 280 -56.25 6.80 32.58
C ALA A 280 -56.51 7.97 31.61
N TYR A 281 -55.51 8.82 31.36
CA TYR A 281 -55.60 9.90 30.37
C TYR A 281 -55.85 9.36 28.96
N ASP A 282 -55.14 8.31 28.54
CA ASP A 282 -55.35 7.64 27.25
C ASP A 282 -56.77 7.11 27.09
N SER A 283 -57.33 6.52 28.15
CA SER A 283 -58.70 6.01 28.16
C SER A 283 -59.74 7.14 28.01
N VAL A 284 -59.51 8.27 28.68
CA VAL A 284 -60.38 9.46 28.58
C VAL A 284 -60.26 10.10 27.20
N LEU A 285 -59.05 10.18 26.64
CA LEU A 285 -58.80 10.71 25.30
C LEU A 285 -59.46 9.83 24.22
N GLU A 286 -59.33 8.51 24.31
CA GLU A 286 -59.93 7.57 23.38
C GLU A 286 -61.47 7.59 23.45
N ALA A 287 -62.03 7.69 24.67
CA ALA A 287 -63.47 7.85 24.86
C ALA A 287 -63.97 9.17 24.25
N ALA A 288 -63.27 10.27 24.47
CA ALA A 288 -63.59 11.56 23.88
C ALA A 288 -63.58 11.51 22.34
N MET A 289 -62.59 10.84 21.74
CA MET A 289 -62.49 10.67 20.29
C MET A 289 -63.63 9.83 19.71
N LYS A 290 -64.03 8.74 20.39
CA LYS A 290 -65.15 7.88 19.96
C LYS A 290 -66.49 8.59 20.04
N VAL A 291 -66.76 9.29 21.13
CA VAL A 291 -68.04 9.99 21.37
C VAL A 291 -68.18 11.20 20.46
N GLN A 292 -67.11 11.96 20.21
CA GLN A 292 -67.15 13.13 19.32
C GLN A 292 -66.99 12.80 17.84
N GLN A 293 -66.98 11.50 17.47
CA GLN A 293 -66.83 11.05 16.08
C GLN A 293 -65.63 11.69 15.40
N PHE A 294 -64.46 11.60 16.05
CA PHE A 294 -63.20 12.11 15.54
C PHE A 294 -62.90 11.47 14.18
N LYS A 295 -62.94 12.27 13.11
CA LYS A 295 -62.78 11.87 11.69
C LYS A 295 -61.95 12.92 10.97
N GLN A 296 -61.48 12.61 9.77
CA GLN A 296 -60.62 13.47 8.92
C GLN A 296 -61.13 14.92 8.71
N ARG A 297 -62.42 15.20 8.97
CA ARG A 297 -63.04 16.54 8.87
C ARG A 297 -63.39 17.20 10.22
N ASN A 298 -63.20 16.52 11.34
CA ASN A 298 -63.45 17.02 12.68
C ASN A 298 -62.32 16.61 13.64
N LEU A 299 -61.24 17.40 13.62
CA LEU A 299 -60.01 17.19 14.39
C LEU A 299 -59.94 18.11 15.61
N LEU A 300 -61.07 18.46 16.22
CA LEU A 300 -61.10 19.31 17.40
C LEU A 300 -62.09 18.75 18.42
N PHE A 301 -61.66 18.74 19.68
CA PHE A 301 -62.58 18.47 20.78
C PHE A 301 -63.40 19.73 21.10
N HIS A 302 -64.70 19.57 21.29
CA HIS A 302 -65.61 20.66 21.62
C HIS A 302 -66.32 20.44 22.96
N GLY A 303 -66.71 21.53 23.63
CA GLY A 303 -67.54 21.50 24.84
C GLY A 303 -66.95 20.68 26.00
N ALA A 304 -67.81 19.89 26.67
CA ALA A 304 -67.49 19.19 27.92
C ALA A 304 -66.30 18.22 27.82
N TRP A 305 -66.07 17.59 26.66
CA TRP A 305 -64.96 16.65 26.48
C TRP A 305 -63.59 17.34 26.36
N ARG A 306 -63.53 18.52 25.72
CA ARG A 306 -62.30 19.31 25.68
C ARG A 306 -61.92 19.76 27.09
N TRP A 307 -62.89 20.25 27.85
CA TRP A 307 -62.70 20.60 29.25
C TRP A 307 -62.23 19.40 30.06
N LEU A 308 -62.91 18.25 29.93
CA LEU A 308 -62.58 17.04 30.68
C LEU A 308 -61.15 16.53 30.40
N VAL A 309 -60.73 16.45 29.13
CA VAL A 309 -59.38 15.99 28.78
C VAL A 309 -58.32 16.97 29.28
N THR A 310 -58.59 18.28 29.19
CA THR A 310 -57.64 19.32 29.64
C THR A 310 -57.51 19.35 31.16
N GLU A 311 -58.64 19.27 31.87
CA GLU A 311 -58.61 19.25 33.34
C GLU A 311 -58.12 17.93 33.91
N PHE A 312 -58.35 16.81 33.23
CA PHE A 312 -57.75 15.54 33.61
C PHE A 312 -56.22 15.62 33.53
N ALA A 313 -55.67 16.15 32.43
CA ALA A 313 -54.22 16.33 32.30
C ALA A 313 -53.65 17.28 33.36
N SER A 314 -54.36 18.38 33.64
CA SER A 314 -53.97 19.37 34.65
C SER A 314 -53.98 18.80 36.07
N TYR A 315 -55.06 18.10 36.44
CA TYR A 315 -55.27 17.55 37.78
C TYR A 315 -54.29 16.41 38.10
N TYR A 316 -54.04 15.52 37.13
CA TYR A 316 -53.13 14.38 37.29
C TYR A 316 -51.70 14.66 36.81
N ARG A 317 -51.37 15.92 36.49
CA ARG A 317 -50.03 16.38 36.04
C ARG A 317 -49.45 15.60 34.84
N VAL A 318 -50.31 15.19 33.90
CA VAL A 318 -49.87 14.57 32.64
C VAL A 318 -49.17 15.64 31.80
N SER A 319 -47.96 15.35 31.32
CA SER A 319 -47.14 16.36 30.65
C SER A 319 -47.76 16.85 29.33
N ASP A 320 -47.63 18.15 29.06
CA ASP A 320 -48.11 18.77 27.82
C ASP A 320 -47.49 18.13 26.56
N ALA A 321 -46.22 17.69 26.64
CA ALA A 321 -45.56 16.95 25.56
C ALA A 321 -46.23 15.59 25.32
N TYR A 322 -46.57 14.84 26.37
CA TYR A 322 -47.23 13.54 26.25
C TYR A 322 -48.63 13.68 25.65
N THR A 323 -49.44 14.65 26.13
CA THR A 323 -50.79 14.89 25.60
C THR A 323 -50.79 15.23 24.11
N LYS A 324 -49.83 16.06 23.65
CA LYS A 324 -49.66 16.45 22.24
C LYS A 324 -49.17 15.29 21.37
N LEU A 325 -48.17 14.54 21.83
CA LEU A 325 -47.65 13.38 21.11
C LEU A 325 -48.73 12.31 20.95
N ARG A 326 -49.49 12.03 22.03
CA ARG A 326 -50.55 11.03 21.99
C ARG A 326 -51.67 11.43 21.04
N TYR A 327 -52.06 12.70 21.06
CA TYR A 327 -53.01 13.26 20.10
C TYR A 327 -52.53 13.11 18.64
N LEU A 328 -51.26 13.42 18.37
CA LEU A 328 -50.64 13.23 17.06
C LEU A 328 -50.59 11.77 16.63
N THR A 329 -50.28 10.83 17.54
CA THR A 329 -50.29 9.39 17.26
C THR A 329 -51.67 8.94 16.75
N TYR A 330 -52.75 9.35 17.41
CA TYR A 330 -54.10 9.01 16.95
C TYR A 330 -54.47 9.67 15.63
N VAL A 331 -54.05 10.92 15.38
CA VAL A 331 -54.25 11.59 14.09
C VAL A 331 -53.51 10.86 12.97
N MET A 332 -52.30 10.38 13.22
CA MET A 332 -51.53 9.59 12.24
C MET A 332 -52.16 8.21 11.99
N ASP A 333 -52.54 7.48 13.04
CA ASP A 333 -53.15 6.15 12.94
C ASP A 333 -54.55 6.15 12.30
N SER A 334 -55.31 7.25 12.44
CA SER A 334 -56.67 7.37 11.89
C SER A 334 -56.75 8.00 10.50
N SER A 335 -55.62 8.42 9.92
CA SER A 335 -55.61 9.20 8.67
C SER A 335 -55.60 8.37 7.38
N LEU A 336 -55.21 7.09 7.42
CA LEU A 336 -55.10 6.22 6.23
C LEU A 336 -55.76 4.86 6.48
N SER A 337 -56.53 4.37 5.51
CA SER A 337 -57.09 3.02 5.53
C SER A 337 -56.00 1.94 5.38
N HIS A 338 -56.29 0.70 5.79
CA HIS A 338 -55.37 -0.43 5.60
C HIS A 338 -54.94 -0.64 4.14
N GLN A 339 -55.85 -0.38 3.18
CA GLN A 339 -55.55 -0.49 1.76
C GLN A 339 -54.61 0.63 1.30
N GLU A 340 -54.79 1.86 1.79
CA GLU A 340 -53.90 2.99 1.50
C GLU A 340 -52.51 2.78 2.12
N ASN A 341 -52.43 2.27 3.35
CA ASN A 341 -51.15 1.91 3.97
C ASN A 341 -50.43 0.78 3.21
N ARG A 342 -51.17 -0.20 2.68
CA ARG A 342 -50.58 -1.25 1.83
C ARG A 342 -50.03 -0.67 0.53
N ILE A 343 -50.82 0.16 -0.16
CA ILE A 343 -50.39 0.82 -1.41
C ILE A 343 -49.19 1.73 -1.13
N LEU A 344 -49.18 2.47 -0.03
CA LEU A 344 -48.06 3.34 0.35
C LEU A 344 -46.79 2.53 0.63
N GLY A 345 -46.90 1.38 1.30
CA GLY A 345 -45.79 0.44 1.48
C GLY A 345 -45.23 -0.08 0.16
N GLU A 346 -46.11 -0.54 -0.74
CA GLU A 346 -45.73 -1.01 -2.08
C GLU A 346 -45.03 0.11 -2.89
N VAL A 347 -45.57 1.34 -2.84
CA VAL A 347 -44.97 2.51 -3.51
C VAL A 347 -43.60 2.86 -2.89
N SER A 348 -43.49 2.82 -1.56
CA SER A 348 -42.22 3.07 -0.86
C SER A 348 -41.14 2.05 -1.26
N GLU A 349 -41.49 0.77 -1.37
CA GLU A 349 -40.56 -0.26 -1.84
C GLU A 349 -40.12 -0.01 -3.30
N LYS A 350 -41.05 0.37 -4.18
CA LYS A 350 -40.70 0.72 -5.57
C LYS A 350 -39.78 1.93 -5.64
N ILE A 351 -40.01 2.94 -4.81
CA ILE A 351 -39.13 4.12 -4.73
C ILE A 351 -37.74 3.71 -4.25
N ASP A 352 -37.63 2.88 -3.22
CA ASP A 352 -36.36 2.37 -2.71
C ASP A 352 -35.58 1.59 -3.79
N LEU A 353 -36.28 0.78 -4.60
CA LEU A 353 -35.68 0.08 -5.74
C LEU A 353 -35.17 1.03 -6.83
N ILE A 354 -35.92 2.09 -7.15
CA ILE A 354 -35.50 3.10 -8.13
C ILE A 354 -34.28 3.86 -7.62
N VAL A 355 -34.28 4.27 -6.35
CA VAL A 355 -33.14 4.96 -5.72
C VAL A 355 -31.88 4.08 -5.72
N ALA A 356 -32.03 2.80 -5.36
CA ALA A 356 -30.96 1.81 -5.47
C ALA A 356 -30.46 1.70 -6.92
N LEU A 357 -31.36 1.61 -7.90
CA LEU A 357 -31.02 1.50 -9.31
C LEU A 357 -30.22 2.71 -9.81
N VAL A 358 -30.60 3.93 -9.40
CA VAL A 358 -29.89 5.16 -9.75
C VAL A 358 -28.48 5.16 -9.18
N PHE A 359 -28.31 4.89 -7.88
CA PHE A 359 -26.99 4.89 -7.24
C PHE A 359 -26.11 3.74 -7.72
N GLU A 360 -26.67 2.56 -7.97
CA GLU A 360 -25.93 1.41 -8.50
C GLU A 360 -25.46 1.60 -9.96
N ASN A 361 -25.98 2.60 -10.67
CA ASN A 361 -25.65 2.88 -12.07
C ASN A 361 -25.25 4.35 -12.30
N TYR A 362 -24.79 5.07 -11.28
CA TYR A 362 -24.56 6.53 -11.33
C TYR A 362 -23.67 7.04 -12.49
N LYS A 363 -22.77 6.19 -13.03
CA LYS A 363 -21.90 6.48 -14.20
C LYS A 363 -22.54 6.19 -15.56
N SER A 364 -23.68 5.52 -15.58
CA SER A 364 -24.40 5.05 -16.77
C SER A 364 -25.79 5.68 -16.90
N LEU A 365 -26.08 6.74 -16.13
CA LEU A 365 -27.35 7.44 -16.20
C LEU A 365 -27.37 8.38 -17.41
N ASP A 366 -28.44 8.30 -18.20
CA ASP A 366 -28.62 9.13 -19.39
C ASP A 366 -30.10 9.51 -19.53
N GLU A 367 -30.37 10.80 -19.39
CA GLU A 367 -31.72 11.38 -19.44
C GLU A 367 -32.30 11.39 -20.87
N SER A 368 -31.47 11.22 -21.89
CA SER A 368 -31.92 11.12 -23.29
C SER A 368 -32.53 9.76 -23.63
N LEU A 369 -32.32 8.74 -22.78
CA LEU A 369 -32.81 7.39 -22.99
C LEU A 369 -34.15 7.13 -22.27
N PRO A 370 -35.09 6.38 -22.89
CA PRO A 370 -36.37 6.05 -22.27
C PRO A 370 -36.26 5.27 -20.95
N SER A 371 -35.19 4.50 -20.77
CA SER A 371 -34.88 3.75 -19.55
C SER A 371 -34.15 4.58 -18.49
N GLY A 372 -33.64 5.76 -18.83
CA GLY A 372 -32.75 6.55 -17.98
C GLY A 372 -31.36 5.95 -17.75
N ILE A 373 -31.06 4.78 -18.34
CA ILE A 373 -29.83 4.00 -18.14
C ILE A 373 -29.27 3.57 -19.49
N GLU A 374 -27.99 3.85 -19.71
CA GLU A 374 -27.25 3.45 -20.89
C GLU A 374 -26.91 1.95 -20.88
N ASN A 375 -27.39 1.23 -21.89
CA ASN A 375 -27.17 -0.21 -22.04
C ASN A 375 -25.81 -0.53 -22.68
N MET A 376 -25.25 0.37 -23.48
CA MET A 376 -23.92 0.20 -24.08
C MET A 376 -22.84 0.63 -23.08
N PHE A 377 -21.81 -0.21 -22.94
CA PHE A 377 -20.70 0.12 -22.05
C PHE A 377 -19.81 1.19 -22.70
N LYS A 378 -19.82 2.41 -22.13
CA LYS A 378 -18.94 3.50 -22.52
C LYS A 378 -18.04 3.94 -21.36
N PRO A 379 -16.89 4.55 -21.67
CA PRO A 379 -16.11 5.27 -20.67
C PRO A 379 -16.99 6.31 -19.97
N ALA A 380 -16.93 6.35 -18.65
CA ALA A 380 -17.81 7.21 -17.87
C ALA A 380 -17.57 8.69 -18.19
N THR A 381 -18.66 9.44 -18.38
CA THR A 381 -18.62 10.89 -18.56
C THR A 381 -18.04 11.54 -17.30
N ARG A 382 -17.15 12.53 -17.48
CA ARG A 382 -16.43 13.22 -16.38
C ARG A 382 -17.32 14.16 -15.53
N VAL A 383 -18.63 14.06 -15.69
CA VAL A 383 -19.63 14.94 -15.10
C VAL A 383 -20.67 14.08 -14.38
N ALA A 384 -21.13 14.50 -13.20
CA ALA A 384 -22.18 13.79 -12.50
C ALA A 384 -23.50 13.90 -13.27
N ALA A 385 -24.24 12.80 -13.37
CA ALA A 385 -25.55 12.81 -14.00
C ALA A 385 -26.52 13.73 -13.22
N PRO A 386 -27.35 14.55 -13.90
CA PRO A 386 -28.22 15.50 -13.21
C PRO A 386 -29.24 14.80 -12.30
N ALA A 387 -29.68 13.59 -12.67
CA ALA A 387 -30.53 12.71 -11.86
C ALA A 387 -29.95 12.33 -10.46
N LEU A 388 -28.64 12.46 -10.23
CA LEU A 388 -28.01 12.09 -8.95
C LEU A 388 -28.43 13.02 -7.80
N SER A 389 -28.59 14.32 -8.07
CA SER A 389 -28.98 15.31 -7.03
C SER A 389 -30.43 15.10 -6.55
N PRO A 390 -31.43 14.95 -7.43
CA PRO A 390 -32.79 14.58 -7.02
C PRO A 390 -32.85 13.24 -6.27
N ALA A 391 -32.08 12.23 -6.68
CA ALA A 391 -32.05 10.94 -6.01
C ALA A 391 -31.49 11.02 -4.58
N LEU A 392 -30.44 11.83 -4.34
CA LEU A 392 -29.92 12.08 -2.99
C LEU A 392 -30.91 12.83 -2.11
N LYS A 393 -31.63 13.82 -2.67
CA LYS A 393 -32.70 14.51 -1.95
C LYS A 393 -33.81 13.54 -1.56
N LEU A 394 -34.25 12.69 -2.48
CA LEU A 394 -35.26 11.68 -2.19
C LEU A 394 -34.78 10.68 -1.13
N TYR A 395 -33.53 10.20 -1.24
CA TYR A 395 -32.93 9.32 -0.25
C TYR A 395 -32.88 9.96 1.15
N SER A 396 -32.59 11.26 1.23
CA SER A 396 -32.57 12.02 2.50
C SER A 396 -33.93 12.19 3.16
N LEU A 397 -35.00 12.20 2.36
CA LEU A 397 -36.37 12.30 2.87
C LEU A 397 -36.88 10.95 3.36
N LEU A 398 -36.44 9.85 2.74
CA LEU A 398 -36.84 8.49 3.09
C LEU A 398 -36.03 7.89 4.24
N ASN A 399 -34.78 8.33 4.42
CA ASN A 399 -33.86 7.77 5.40
C ASN A 399 -33.22 8.88 6.23
N TYR A 400 -33.10 8.66 7.54
CA TYR A 400 -32.36 9.56 8.41
C TYR A 400 -30.85 9.46 8.11
N ILE A 401 -30.30 10.42 7.35
CA ILE A 401 -28.90 10.39 6.84
C ILE A 401 -27.84 10.35 7.95
N LEU A 402 -28.17 10.78 9.17
CA LEU A 402 -27.25 10.72 10.30
C LEU A 402 -27.21 9.32 10.95
N SER A 403 -28.09 8.38 10.57
CA SER A 403 -27.98 7.00 11.07
C SER A 403 -26.83 6.24 10.37
N PRO A 404 -26.02 5.49 11.12
CA PRO A 404 -24.99 4.63 10.53
C PRO A 404 -25.54 3.65 9.49
N GLU A 405 -26.76 3.14 9.69
CA GLU A 405 -27.43 2.19 8.81
C GLU A 405 -27.74 2.80 7.44
N ALA A 406 -28.23 4.05 7.40
CA ALA A 406 -28.49 4.76 6.15
C ALA A 406 -27.17 5.10 5.44
N GLN A 407 -26.17 5.58 6.16
CA GLN A 407 -24.85 5.86 5.57
C GLN A 407 -24.23 4.61 4.94
N LEU A 408 -24.27 3.48 5.65
CA LEU A 408 -23.80 2.19 5.14
C LEU A 408 -24.62 1.70 3.94
N LYS A 409 -25.95 1.85 3.95
CA LYS A 409 -26.82 1.49 2.82
C LYS A 409 -26.45 2.30 1.58
N LEU A 410 -26.24 3.61 1.71
CA LEU A 410 -25.80 4.46 0.61
C LEU A 410 -24.41 4.04 0.08
N CYS A 411 -23.43 3.84 0.96
CA CYS A 411 -22.10 3.35 0.59
C CYS A 411 -22.18 2.01 -0.17
N ARG A 412 -23.04 1.08 0.26
CA ARG A 412 -23.23 -0.22 -0.41
C ARG A 412 -23.71 -0.07 -1.86
N TYR A 413 -24.58 0.89 -2.17
CA TYR A 413 -25.01 1.11 -3.56
C TYR A 413 -23.84 1.52 -4.46
N PHE A 414 -23.00 2.46 -4.01
CA PHE A 414 -21.81 2.86 -4.77
C PHE A 414 -20.75 1.75 -4.84
N GLN A 415 -20.61 0.92 -3.80
CA GLN A 415 -19.76 -0.29 -3.86
C GLN A 415 -20.27 -1.28 -4.92
N THR A 416 -21.58 -1.50 -4.98
CA THR A 416 -22.21 -2.36 -5.99
C THR A 416 -22.01 -1.79 -7.39
N ALA A 417 -22.12 -0.47 -7.57
CA ALA A 417 -21.83 0.20 -8.83
C ALA A 417 -20.38 -0.01 -9.29
N ALA A 418 -19.40 0.20 -8.38
CA ALA A 418 -17.99 0.00 -8.67
C ALA A 418 -17.70 -1.47 -9.06
N LYS A 419 -18.29 -2.44 -8.34
CA LYS A 419 -18.19 -3.88 -8.66
C LYS A 419 -18.83 -4.25 -9.99
N LYS A 420 -19.96 -3.64 -10.35
CA LYS A 420 -20.59 -3.86 -11.67
C LYS A 420 -19.69 -3.36 -12.80
N ARG A 421 -19.09 -2.17 -12.64
CA ARG A 421 -18.15 -1.63 -13.63
C ARG A 421 -16.84 -2.43 -13.71
N SER A 422 -16.28 -2.85 -12.58
CA SER A 422 -15.07 -3.68 -12.59
C SER A 422 -15.31 -5.00 -13.34
N ARG A 423 -16.42 -5.70 -13.06
CA ARG A 423 -16.78 -6.95 -13.75
C ARG A 423 -16.90 -6.78 -15.26
N ARG A 424 -17.47 -5.66 -15.74
CA ARG A 424 -17.57 -5.40 -17.19
C ARG A 424 -16.19 -5.23 -17.83
N HIS A 425 -15.31 -4.42 -17.24
CA HIS A 425 -13.93 -4.26 -17.72
C HIS A 425 -13.13 -5.56 -17.68
N LEU A 426 -13.36 -6.39 -16.66
CA LEU A 426 -12.70 -7.69 -16.52
C LEU A 426 -13.17 -8.70 -17.55
N ALA A 427 -14.46 -8.70 -17.94
CA ALA A 427 -15.02 -9.65 -18.91
C ALA A 427 -14.25 -9.66 -20.24
N GLU A 428 -13.75 -8.51 -20.70
CA GLU A 428 -12.95 -8.39 -21.94
C GLU A 428 -11.59 -9.11 -21.88
N THR A 429 -11.14 -9.47 -20.67
CA THR A 429 -9.83 -10.11 -20.42
C THR A 429 -9.96 -11.51 -19.81
N ASP A 430 -11.18 -12.04 -19.65
CA ASP A 430 -11.40 -13.35 -19.00
C ASP A 430 -10.78 -14.51 -19.80
N GLU A 431 -10.83 -14.43 -21.13
CA GLU A 431 -10.20 -15.42 -22.03
C GLU A 431 -8.70 -15.58 -21.74
N LEU A 432 -8.02 -14.47 -21.41
CA LEU A 432 -6.57 -14.43 -21.17
C LEU A 432 -6.14 -15.10 -19.86
N VAL A 433 -7.07 -15.37 -18.94
CA VAL A 433 -6.79 -15.96 -17.63
C VAL A 433 -7.23 -17.43 -17.58
N SER A 434 -7.97 -17.89 -18.59
CA SER A 434 -8.44 -19.28 -18.66
C SER A 434 -7.29 -20.27 -18.93
N ASN A 435 -7.41 -21.51 -18.41
CA ASN A 435 -6.34 -22.53 -18.50
C ASN A 435 -6.07 -23.05 -19.93
N ASN A 436 -6.79 -22.60 -20.96
CA ASN A 436 -6.69 -23.09 -22.34
C ASN A 436 -5.80 -22.19 -23.24
N ASN A 437 -4.74 -21.62 -22.67
CA ASN A 437 -3.91 -20.60 -23.33
C ASN A 437 -2.71 -21.16 -24.12
N ASP A 438 -2.67 -22.47 -24.44
CA ASP A 438 -1.55 -23.06 -25.17
C ASP A 438 -1.29 -22.37 -26.53
N ASN A 439 -2.36 -21.92 -27.21
CA ASN A 439 -2.25 -21.14 -28.45
C ASN A 439 -1.68 -19.73 -28.22
N VAL A 440 -2.00 -19.09 -27.09
CA VAL A 440 -1.47 -17.76 -26.72
C VAL A 440 -0.01 -17.86 -26.29
N LEU A 441 0.41 -18.98 -25.66
CA LEU A 441 1.78 -19.14 -25.20
C LEU A 441 2.78 -19.31 -26.37
N MET A 442 2.34 -19.91 -27.48
CA MET A 442 3.19 -20.28 -28.62
C MET A 442 3.30 -19.19 -29.70
N ASP A 443 2.28 -18.34 -29.89
CA ASP A 443 2.30 -17.26 -30.89
C ASP A 443 2.78 -15.90 -30.31
N PRO A 444 3.91 -15.34 -30.77
CA PRO A 444 4.42 -14.04 -30.33
C PRO A 444 3.43 -12.89 -30.49
N MET A 445 2.58 -12.92 -31.54
CA MET A 445 1.64 -11.83 -31.83
C MET A 445 0.41 -11.88 -30.90
N ALA A 446 -0.11 -13.07 -30.63
CA ALA A 446 -1.13 -13.30 -29.60
C ALA A 446 -0.64 -12.88 -28.21
N ARG A 447 0.60 -13.22 -27.83
CA ARG A 447 1.20 -12.76 -26.56
C ARG A 447 1.24 -11.25 -26.47
N SER A 448 1.77 -10.57 -27.49
CA SER A 448 1.85 -9.10 -27.52
C SER A 448 0.48 -8.47 -27.33
N THR A 449 -0.53 -8.98 -28.04
CA THR A 449 -1.91 -8.52 -27.93
C THR A 449 -2.50 -8.73 -26.53
N ALA A 450 -2.19 -9.87 -25.88
CA ALA A 450 -2.63 -10.15 -24.52
C ALA A 450 -2.06 -9.16 -23.50
N TYR A 451 -0.76 -8.83 -23.58
CA TYR A 451 -0.16 -7.79 -22.74
C TYR A 451 -0.76 -6.41 -23.00
N GLN A 452 -1.00 -6.06 -24.26
CA GLN A 452 -1.65 -4.79 -24.62
C GLN A 452 -3.08 -4.67 -24.08
N LYS A 453 -3.86 -5.76 -24.11
CA LYS A 453 -5.19 -5.81 -23.47
C LYS A 453 -5.09 -5.56 -21.95
N MET A 454 -4.07 -6.11 -21.30
CA MET A 454 -3.83 -5.86 -19.87
C MET A 454 -3.35 -4.43 -19.57
N VAL A 455 -2.57 -3.81 -20.46
CA VAL A 455 -2.24 -2.37 -20.38
C VAL A 455 -3.51 -1.53 -20.47
N SER A 456 -4.37 -1.82 -21.44
CA SER A 456 -5.68 -1.16 -21.61
C SER A 456 -6.55 -1.30 -20.35
N LEU A 457 -6.58 -2.49 -19.74
CA LEU A 457 -7.29 -2.72 -18.48
C LEU A 457 -6.80 -1.80 -17.36
N CYS A 458 -5.47 -1.67 -17.17
CA CYS A 458 -4.89 -0.75 -16.19
C CYS A 458 -5.33 0.70 -16.47
N LEU A 459 -5.27 1.14 -17.73
CA LEU A 459 -5.69 2.50 -18.11
C LEU A 459 -7.18 2.73 -17.88
N ASN A 460 -8.03 1.74 -18.17
CA ASN A 460 -9.47 1.81 -17.95
C ASN A 460 -9.80 1.98 -16.46
N PHE A 461 -9.21 1.15 -15.60
CA PHE A 461 -9.39 1.28 -14.14
C PHE A 461 -8.89 2.63 -13.61
N ARG A 462 -7.77 3.13 -14.15
CA ARG A 462 -7.27 4.46 -13.80
C ARG A 462 -8.25 5.56 -14.19
N ASN A 463 -8.82 5.48 -15.39
CA ASN A 463 -9.82 6.44 -15.86
C ASN A 463 -11.10 6.39 -15.02
N GLU A 464 -11.54 5.21 -14.59
CA GLU A 464 -12.71 5.06 -13.70
C GLU A 464 -12.53 5.78 -12.36
N VAL A 465 -11.36 5.63 -11.74
CA VAL A 465 -11.02 6.32 -10.48
C VAL A 465 -10.94 7.82 -10.70
N ARG A 466 -10.36 8.25 -11.82
CA ARG A 466 -10.28 9.67 -12.16
C ARG A 466 -11.68 10.29 -12.33
N THR A 467 -12.59 9.59 -12.98
CA THR A 467 -13.99 10.03 -13.08
C THR A 467 -14.65 10.11 -11.70
N ASP A 468 -14.34 9.19 -10.79
CA ASP A 468 -14.85 9.24 -9.40
C ASP A 468 -14.35 10.46 -8.63
N ILE A 469 -13.08 10.81 -8.82
CA ILE A 469 -12.50 12.04 -8.26
C ILE A 469 -13.22 13.28 -8.81
N GLU A 470 -13.45 13.32 -10.12
CA GLU A 470 -14.12 14.45 -10.77
C GLU A 470 -15.60 14.59 -10.36
N ILE A 471 -16.32 13.48 -10.17
CA ILE A 471 -17.69 13.47 -9.64
C ILE A 471 -17.71 13.91 -8.16
N ASN A 472 -16.79 13.41 -7.35
CA ASN A 472 -16.68 13.77 -5.94
C ASN A 472 -16.39 15.27 -5.74
N ASN A 473 -15.54 15.84 -6.61
CA ASN A 473 -15.18 17.26 -6.58
C ASN A 473 -16.33 18.22 -6.94
N GLN A 474 -17.43 17.72 -7.50
CA GLN A 474 -18.63 18.52 -7.77
C GLN A 474 -19.46 18.77 -6.50
N ASN A 475 -19.08 18.21 -5.35
CA ASN A 475 -19.71 18.40 -4.04
C ASN A 475 -21.22 18.06 -4.01
N ILE A 476 -21.65 17.11 -4.85
CA ILE A 476 -23.03 16.61 -4.89
C ILE A 476 -23.27 15.55 -3.80
N LEU A 477 -22.24 14.78 -3.47
CA LEU A 477 -22.30 13.66 -2.52
C LEU A 477 -22.15 14.14 -1.07
N PRO A 478 -22.75 13.43 -0.08
CA PRO A 478 -22.53 13.72 1.34
C PRO A 478 -21.07 13.57 1.77
N SER A 479 -20.64 14.35 2.76
CA SER A 479 -19.23 14.40 3.22
C SER A 479 -18.68 13.08 3.78
N PHE A 480 -19.54 12.19 4.30
CA PHE A 480 -19.13 10.88 4.78
C PHE A 480 -18.81 9.88 3.65
N LEU A 481 -19.25 10.17 2.42
CA LEU A 481 -19.07 9.30 1.26
C LEU A 481 -17.84 9.75 0.45
N ASP A 482 -16.70 9.15 0.74
CA ASP A 482 -15.48 9.31 -0.06
C ASP A 482 -15.52 8.34 -1.25
N LEU A 483 -16.14 8.78 -2.35
CA LEU A 483 -16.31 7.96 -3.55
C LEU A 483 -14.96 7.47 -4.12
N PRO A 484 -13.92 8.31 -4.27
CA PRO A 484 -12.61 7.88 -4.77
C PRO A 484 -11.95 6.78 -3.94
N ASN A 485 -11.93 6.92 -2.60
CA ASN A 485 -11.31 5.89 -1.76
C ASN A 485 -12.12 4.58 -1.77
N LEU A 486 -13.46 4.69 -1.79
CA LEU A 486 -14.35 3.55 -1.89
C LEU A 486 -14.12 2.75 -3.17
N SER A 487 -14.14 3.42 -4.33
CA SER A 487 -13.97 2.75 -5.63
C SER A 487 -12.53 2.28 -5.83
N SER A 488 -11.53 3.07 -5.43
CA SER A 488 -10.11 2.72 -5.49
C SER A 488 -9.82 1.41 -4.75
N SER A 489 -10.37 1.22 -3.55
CA SER A 489 -10.16 -0.02 -2.77
C SER A 489 -10.71 -1.28 -3.45
N ILE A 490 -11.81 -1.16 -4.18
CA ILE A 490 -12.41 -2.27 -4.93
C ILE A 490 -11.59 -2.54 -6.19
N TYR A 491 -11.29 -1.48 -6.94
CA TYR A 491 -10.54 -1.55 -8.18
C TYR A 491 -9.12 -2.08 -7.98
N SER A 492 -8.45 -1.72 -6.88
CA SER A 492 -7.09 -2.19 -6.58
C SER A 492 -7.03 -3.69 -6.30
N VAL A 493 -7.99 -4.23 -5.54
CA VAL A 493 -8.07 -5.66 -5.22
C VAL A 493 -8.37 -6.48 -6.47
N GLU A 494 -9.36 -6.06 -7.26
CA GLU A 494 -9.75 -6.76 -8.48
C GLU A 494 -8.64 -6.73 -9.54
N LEU A 495 -8.01 -5.57 -9.75
CA LEU A 495 -6.91 -5.43 -10.70
C LEU A 495 -5.68 -6.25 -10.28
N CYS A 496 -5.31 -6.22 -8.99
CA CYS A 496 -4.18 -6.99 -8.47
C CYS A 496 -4.41 -8.50 -8.63
N SER A 497 -5.62 -8.98 -8.29
CA SER A 497 -6.02 -10.38 -8.49
C SER A 497 -5.92 -10.77 -9.97
N ARG A 498 -6.45 -9.93 -10.85
CA ARG A 498 -6.42 -10.15 -12.31
C ARG A 498 -5.01 -10.19 -12.88
N LEU A 499 -4.17 -9.22 -12.53
CA LEU A 499 -2.76 -9.16 -12.96
C LEU A 499 -1.98 -10.39 -12.51
N ARG A 500 -2.17 -10.84 -11.26
CA ARG A 500 -1.53 -12.08 -10.76
C ARG A 500 -1.95 -13.30 -11.57
N ALA A 501 -3.25 -13.47 -11.77
CA ALA A 501 -3.77 -14.60 -12.53
C ALA A 501 -3.27 -14.59 -13.98
N PHE A 502 -3.24 -13.41 -14.61
CA PHE A 502 -2.69 -13.23 -15.95
C PHE A 502 -1.19 -13.54 -16.04
N LEU A 503 -0.36 -13.06 -15.10
CA LEU A 503 1.09 -13.32 -15.11
C LEU A 503 1.43 -14.79 -14.84
N VAL A 504 0.54 -15.53 -14.17
CA VAL A 504 0.66 -16.99 -14.01
C VAL A 504 0.27 -17.71 -15.30
N ALA A 505 -0.82 -17.31 -15.94
CA ALA A 505 -1.30 -17.93 -17.18
C ALA A 505 -0.40 -17.60 -18.39
N CYS A 506 0.10 -16.37 -18.45
CA CYS A 506 0.97 -15.83 -19.50
C CYS A 506 2.26 -15.28 -18.86
N PRO A 507 3.22 -16.15 -18.48
CA PRO A 507 4.44 -15.71 -17.83
C PRO A 507 5.31 -14.90 -18.80
N PRO A 508 5.78 -13.71 -18.38
CA PRO A 508 6.65 -12.88 -19.20
C PRO A 508 8.06 -13.48 -19.27
N THR A 509 8.57 -13.63 -20.50
CA THR A 509 9.89 -14.21 -20.80
C THR A 509 11.03 -13.18 -20.74
N GLY A 510 10.70 -11.89 -20.72
CA GLY A 510 11.65 -10.79 -20.63
C GLY A 510 10.92 -9.43 -20.68
N PRO A 511 11.65 -8.33 -20.51
CA PRO A 511 11.09 -6.98 -20.57
C PRO A 511 10.92 -6.50 -22.02
N SER A 512 10.14 -7.24 -22.82
CA SER A 512 9.76 -6.79 -24.17
C SER A 512 8.87 -5.54 -24.11
N SER A 513 8.73 -4.79 -25.21
CA SER A 513 7.94 -3.53 -25.22
C SER A 513 6.56 -3.67 -24.57
N PRO A 514 5.72 -4.67 -24.89
CA PRO A 514 4.41 -4.83 -24.27
C PRO A 514 4.47 -5.13 -22.76
N VAL A 515 5.50 -5.85 -22.31
CA VAL A 515 5.71 -6.17 -20.89
C VAL A 515 6.21 -4.93 -20.14
N ALA A 516 7.13 -4.17 -20.73
CA ALA A 516 7.63 -2.92 -20.18
C ALA A 516 6.50 -1.89 -20.03
N GLU A 517 5.63 -1.77 -21.04
CA GLU A 517 4.43 -0.93 -20.98
C GLU A 517 3.47 -1.37 -19.87
N LEU A 518 3.27 -2.68 -19.68
CA LEU A 518 2.46 -3.19 -18.56
C LEU A 518 3.09 -2.87 -17.21
N ILE A 519 4.40 -3.02 -17.07
CA ILE A 519 5.13 -2.65 -15.84
C ILE A 519 4.92 -1.15 -15.56
N VAL A 520 5.08 -0.29 -16.56
CA VAL A 520 4.89 1.16 -16.43
C VAL A 520 3.45 1.50 -16.04
N ALA A 521 2.46 0.94 -16.75
CA ALA A 521 1.05 1.17 -16.47
C ALA A 521 0.64 0.72 -15.05
N THR A 522 1.14 -0.43 -14.61
CA THR A 522 0.89 -0.97 -13.26
C THR A 522 1.58 -0.13 -12.19
N ALA A 523 2.79 0.36 -12.45
CA ALA A 523 3.49 1.22 -11.52
C ALA A 523 2.87 2.62 -11.42
N ASP A 524 2.31 3.15 -12.51
CA ASP A 524 1.66 4.45 -12.52
C ASP A 524 0.29 4.42 -11.85
N ILE A 525 -0.50 3.36 -12.05
CA ILE A 525 -1.77 3.22 -11.35
C ILE A 525 -1.59 3.04 -9.84
N GLN A 526 -0.46 2.49 -9.36
CA GLN A 526 -0.14 2.42 -7.93
C GLN A 526 -0.10 3.80 -7.24
N LYS A 527 0.14 4.90 -7.98
CA LYS A 527 0.04 6.27 -7.43
C LYS A 527 -1.42 6.68 -7.18
N ASP A 528 -2.33 6.20 -8.02
CA ASP A 528 -3.75 6.55 -8.03
C ASP A 528 -4.62 5.54 -7.23
N LEU A 529 -4.15 4.30 -7.09
CA LEU A 529 -4.82 3.20 -6.39
C LEU A 529 -4.02 2.72 -5.17
N ARG A 530 -4.63 2.76 -3.98
CA ARG A 530 -4.04 2.15 -2.78
C ARG A 530 -4.21 0.63 -2.84
N GLY A 531 -3.11 -0.12 -2.94
CA GLY A 531 -3.09 -1.58 -2.76
C GLY A 531 -2.45 -2.42 -3.88
N VAL A 532 -2.15 -1.85 -5.04
CA VAL A 532 -1.38 -2.55 -6.10
C VAL A 532 0.10 -2.28 -5.86
N ASP A 533 0.88 -3.30 -5.48
CA ASP A 533 2.34 -3.20 -5.43
C ASP A 533 2.94 -3.76 -6.72
N ALA A 534 3.23 -2.85 -7.67
CA ALA A 534 3.81 -3.22 -8.95
C ALA A 534 5.18 -3.89 -8.78
N LYS A 535 5.97 -3.46 -7.78
CA LYS A 535 7.31 -3.98 -7.56
C LYS A 535 7.25 -5.44 -7.13
N GLU A 536 6.42 -5.76 -6.15
CA GLU A 536 6.23 -7.15 -5.69
C GLU A 536 5.70 -8.06 -6.80
N LEU A 537 4.79 -7.57 -7.67
CA LEU A 537 4.25 -8.35 -8.78
C LEU A 537 5.33 -8.78 -9.79
N PHE A 538 6.29 -7.90 -10.10
CA PHE A 538 7.29 -8.15 -11.15
C PHE A 538 8.67 -8.55 -10.61
N HIS A 539 8.94 -8.42 -9.31
CA HIS A 539 10.26 -8.63 -8.70
C HIS A 539 10.86 -10.00 -9.02
N LEU A 540 10.07 -11.07 -8.89
CA LEU A 540 10.53 -12.44 -9.16
C LEU A 540 10.95 -12.62 -10.63
N TYR A 541 10.15 -12.07 -11.55
CA TYR A 541 10.40 -12.16 -12.98
C TYR A 541 11.64 -11.36 -13.39
N ILE A 542 11.78 -10.11 -12.94
CA ILE A 542 12.94 -9.26 -13.23
C ILE A 542 14.23 -9.93 -12.76
N THR A 543 14.23 -10.46 -11.54
CA THR A 543 15.40 -11.14 -10.98
C THR A 543 15.75 -12.40 -11.76
N LEU A 544 14.76 -13.14 -12.25
CA LEU A 544 14.95 -14.32 -13.09
C LEU A 544 15.50 -13.93 -14.47
N TRP A 545 14.94 -12.92 -15.13
CA TRP A 545 15.38 -12.45 -16.44
C TRP A 545 16.83 -11.97 -16.42
N ILE A 546 17.25 -11.25 -15.37
CA ILE A 546 18.66 -10.81 -15.24
C ILE A 546 19.58 -12.04 -15.17
N LYS A 547 19.19 -13.08 -14.41
CA LYS A 547 19.96 -14.33 -14.29
C LYS A 547 20.00 -15.10 -15.60
N GLU A 548 18.87 -15.24 -16.29
CA GLU A 548 18.78 -15.95 -17.57
C GLU A 548 19.56 -15.23 -18.67
N LYS A 549 19.45 -13.90 -18.78
CA LYS A 549 20.23 -13.09 -19.73
C LYS A 549 21.73 -13.21 -19.44
N ARG A 550 22.16 -13.20 -18.17
CA ARG A 550 23.56 -13.48 -17.81
C ARG A 550 24.03 -14.84 -18.33
N LEU A 551 23.23 -15.89 -18.12
CA LEU A 551 23.56 -17.24 -18.59
C LEU A 551 23.60 -17.32 -20.12
N ALA A 552 22.67 -16.68 -20.82
CA ALA A 552 22.65 -16.62 -22.28
C ALA A 552 23.87 -15.88 -22.86
N LEU A 553 24.29 -14.78 -22.22
CA LEU A 553 25.52 -14.06 -22.59
C LEU A 553 26.76 -14.95 -22.36
N LEU A 554 26.86 -15.62 -21.21
CA LEU A 554 27.96 -16.54 -20.90
C LEU A 554 28.02 -17.72 -21.87
N GLU A 555 26.87 -18.27 -22.27
CA GLU A 555 26.81 -19.38 -23.21
C GLU A 555 27.30 -18.98 -24.60
N PHE A 556 27.00 -17.75 -25.03
CA PHE A 556 27.49 -17.20 -26.29
C PHE A 556 28.99 -16.97 -26.30
N CYS A 557 29.57 -16.67 -25.13
CA CYS A 557 31.01 -16.47 -24.97
C CYS A 557 31.82 -17.77 -24.92
N LYS A 558 31.17 -18.94 -25.01
CA LYS A 558 31.88 -20.23 -25.02
C LYS A 558 32.77 -20.35 -26.24
N PRO A 559 34.02 -20.82 -26.09
CA PRO A 559 35.02 -20.85 -27.16
C PRO A 559 34.59 -21.66 -28.38
N ASP A 560 33.73 -22.66 -28.22
CA ASP A 560 33.25 -23.54 -29.30
C ASP A 560 32.25 -22.83 -30.24
N LYS A 561 31.63 -21.73 -29.80
CA LYS A 561 30.66 -20.95 -30.59
C LYS A 561 31.28 -19.73 -31.28
N ILE A 562 32.52 -19.38 -30.94
CA ILE A 562 33.21 -18.21 -31.50
C ILE A 562 33.78 -18.56 -32.87
N LYS A 563 33.09 -18.13 -33.93
CA LYS A 563 33.62 -18.19 -35.30
C LYS A 563 34.73 -17.16 -35.46
N TRP A 564 35.97 -17.63 -35.42
CA TRP A 564 37.11 -16.80 -35.77
C TRP A 564 37.10 -16.49 -37.27
N PRO A 565 37.35 -15.23 -37.67
CA PRO A 565 37.53 -14.93 -39.07
C PRO A 565 38.67 -15.80 -39.63
N CYS A 566 38.35 -16.56 -40.68
CA CYS A 566 39.32 -17.39 -41.39
C CYS A 566 40.46 -16.52 -41.95
N VAL A 567 41.58 -17.18 -42.26
CA VAL A 567 42.84 -16.63 -42.77
C VAL A 567 42.66 -15.69 -43.98
N ASP A 568 41.53 -15.75 -44.69
CA ASP A 568 41.24 -14.97 -45.91
C ASP A 568 40.47 -13.66 -45.70
N THR A 569 40.24 -13.21 -44.47
CA THR A 569 39.55 -11.91 -44.22
C THR A 569 40.38 -10.70 -44.68
N THR A 570 39.72 -9.63 -45.12
CA THR A 570 40.33 -8.37 -45.60
C THR A 570 41.32 -7.76 -44.61
N GLN A 571 42.28 -6.96 -45.11
CA GLN A 571 43.22 -6.18 -44.30
C GLN A 571 42.47 -5.36 -43.23
N HIS A 572 43.05 -5.22 -42.03
CA HIS A 572 42.51 -4.46 -40.89
C HIS A 572 41.23 -5.02 -40.23
N SER A 573 40.90 -6.31 -40.37
CA SER A 573 39.66 -6.87 -39.82
C SER A 573 39.60 -6.90 -38.28
N THR A 574 38.41 -6.64 -37.74
CA THR A 574 38.02 -6.95 -36.36
C THR A 574 37.25 -8.26 -36.32
N THR A 575 37.18 -8.90 -35.15
CA THR A 575 36.35 -10.10 -34.95
C THR A 575 34.88 -9.71 -34.94
N PRO A 576 34.01 -10.24 -35.84
CA PRO A 576 32.59 -9.91 -35.86
C PRO A 576 31.88 -10.25 -34.54
N PHE A 577 32.36 -11.28 -33.85
CA PHE A 577 31.91 -11.66 -32.50
C PHE A 577 31.89 -10.49 -31.48
N VAL A 578 32.85 -9.56 -31.58
CA VAL A 578 32.94 -8.42 -30.66
C VAL A 578 31.82 -7.41 -30.94
N ASP A 579 31.49 -7.17 -32.20
CA ASP A 579 30.34 -6.34 -32.54
C ASP A 579 29.03 -7.04 -32.12
N ASP A 580 28.88 -8.33 -32.44
CA ASP A 580 27.69 -9.13 -32.09
C ASP A 580 27.38 -9.14 -30.58
N ILE A 581 28.41 -9.29 -29.73
CA ILE A 581 28.20 -9.34 -28.27
C ILE A 581 27.84 -7.96 -27.71
N TYR A 582 28.45 -6.89 -28.21
CA TYR A 582 28.16 -5.53 -27.75
C TYR A 582 26.82 -5.03 -28.27
N ASP A 583 26.41 -5.40 -29.49
CA ASP A 583 25.07 -5.14 -30.01
C ASP A 583 24.03 -5.83 -29.14
N ARG A 584 24.24 -7.10 -28.78
CA ARG A 584 23.29 -7.80 -27.90
C ARG A 584 23.28 -7.27 -26.47
N LEU A 585 24.42 -6.77 -25.96
CA LEU A 585 24.46 -6.04 -24.70
C LEU A 585 23.65 -4.75 -24.79
N LYS A 586 23.80 -3.98 -25.87
CA LYS A 586 23.05 -2.74 -26.10
C LYS A 586 21.55 -2.99 -26.19
N GLU A 587 21.13 -4.01 -26.94
CA GLU A 587 19.72 -4.45 -26.99
C GLU A 587 19.21 -4.84 -25.61
N THR A 588 19.97 -5.65 -24.86
CA THR A 588 19.61 -6.05 -23.50
C THR A 588 19.47 -4.82 -22.60
N LEU A 589 20.38 -3.85 -22.67
CA LEU A 589 20.29 -2.64 -21.86
C LEU A 589 19.08 -1.78 -22.25
N ALA A 590 18.74 -1.72 -23.54
CA ALA A 590 17.55 -1.01 -24.01
C ALA A 590 16.25 -1.64 -23.49
N GLU A 591 16.15 -2.98 -23.46
CA GLU A 591 14.97 -3.69 -22.91
C GLU A 591 14.73 -3.36 -21.42
N TYR A 592 15.81 -3.18 -20.64
CA TYR A 592 15.71 -2.91 -19.20
C TYR A 592 15.56 -1.44 -18.84
N ASP A 593 15.63 -0.50 -19.79
CA ASP A 593 15.60 0.94 -19.54
C ASP A 593 14.35 1.37 -18.74
N ALA A 594 13.17 0.89 -19.14
CA ALA A 594 11.92 1.19 -18.43
C ALA A 594 11.91 0.65 -16.98
N VAL A 595 12.48 -0.54 -16.77
CA VAL A 595 12.54 -1.19 -15.44
C VAL A 595 13.51 -0.43 -14.52
N ILE A 596 14.71 -0.10 -15.01
CA ILE A 596 15.75 0.57 -14.22
C ILE A 596 15.34 1.99 -13.85
N ARG A 597 14.75 2.76 -14.78
CA ARG A 597 14.29 4.12 -14.48
C ARG A 597 13.24 4.16 -13.37
N ARG A 598 12.47 3.08 -13.18
CA ARG A 598 11.45 2.98 -12.15
C ARG A 598 11.97 2.37 -10.85
N TRP A 599 12.82 1.34 -10.96
CA TRP A 599 13.42 0.63 -9.83
C TRP A 599 14.95 0.57 -10.00
N PRO A 600 15.66 1.67 -9.65
CA PRO A 600 17.11 1.76 -9.82
C PRO A 600 17.91 0.73 -9.01
N GLU A 601 17.32 0.08 -8.01
CA GLU A 601 17.97 -1.00 -7.23
C GLU A 601 18.37 -2.23 -8.06
N TYR A 602 17.67 -2.50 -9.17
CA TYR A 602 18.05 -3.59 -10.07
C TYR A 602 19.30 -3.27 -10.91
N LEU A 603 19.72 -2.00 -10.93
CA LEU A 603 20.88 -1.52 -11.70
C LEU A 603 22.14 -2.30 -11.34
N PHE A 604 22.43 -2.45 -10.05
CA PHE A 604 23.61 -3.16 -9.58
C PHE A 604 23.57 -4.66 -9.89
N SER A 605 22.39 -5.26 -9.88
CA SER A 605 22.20 -6.67 -10.25
C SER A 605 22.45 -6.88 -11.76
N LEU A 606 21.95 -5.97 -12.59
CA LEU A 606 22.17 -5.96 -14.04
C LEU A 606 23.64 -5.65 -14.38
N GLU A 607 24.24 -4.68 -13.70
CA GLU A 607 25.66 -4.34 -13.83
C GLU A 607 26.54 -5.55 -13.52
N THR A 608 26.28 -6.23 -12.41
CA THR A 608 27.01 -7.45 -12.02
C THR A 608 26.85 -8.56 -13.05
N ALA A 609 25.67 -8.69 -13.65
CA ALA A 609 25.40 -9.68 -14.68
C ALA A 609 26.19 -9.44 -15.97
N ILE A 610 26.37 -8.16 -16.36
CA ILE A 610 27.07 -7.77 -17.59
C ILE A 610 28.58 -7.64 -17.37
N ALA A 611 29.00 -7.25 -16.17
CA ALA A 611 30.39 -7.08 -15.76
C ALA A 611 31.11 -8.40 -15.46
N ASP A 612 30.55 -9.56 -15.82
CA ASP A 612 31.24 -10.83 -15.62
C ASP A 612 32.46 -10.93 -16.55
N GLU A 613 33.65 -11.11 -15.97
CA GLU A 613 34.92 -11.23 -16.71
C GLU A 613 34.87 -12.33 -17.79
N ASN A 614 34.03 -13.34 -17.60
CA ASN A 614 33.85 -14.45 -18.55
C ASN A 614 33.05 -14.08 -19.80
N ILE A 615 32.27 -13.01 -19.75
CA ILE A 615 31.52 -12.48 -20.90
C ILE A 615 32.47 -11.68 -21.82
N MET A 616 33.62 -11.26 -21.31
CA MET A 616 34.53 -10.40 -22.05
C MET A 616 35.59 -11.21 -22.82
N PRO A 617 36.03 -10.75 -24.02
CA PRO A 617 37.07 -11.38 -24.84
C PRO A 617 38.46 -11.54 -24.19
N ILE A 618 38.59 -11.25 -22.89
CA ILE A 618 39.83 -11.27 -22.14
C ILE A 618 40.45 -12.68 -22.12
N LYS A 619 39.63 -13.74 -22.03
CA LYS A 619 40.12 -15.14 -22.05
C LYS A 619 40.71 -15.54 -23.40
N ILE A 620 40.36 -14.84 -24.47
CA ILE A 620 40.85 -15.13 -25.82
C ILE A 620 42.32 -14.75 -25.95
N GLY A 621 42.73 -13.62 -25.36
CA GLY A 621 44.12 -13.14 -25.42
C GLY A 621 45.14 -14.11 -24.83
N LEU A 622 44.75 -14.92 -23.82
CA LEU A 622 45.63 -15.90 -23.17
C LEU A 622 46.19 -16.95 -24.13
N LYS A 623 45.44 -17.36 -25.16
CA LYS A 623 45.94 -18.32 -26.17
C LYS A 623 47.08 -17.73 -27.01
N TYR A 624 47.09 -16.41 -27.22
CA TYR A 624 48.07 -15.73 -28.07
C TYR A 624 49.29 -15.25 -27.30
N VAL A 625 49.15 -14.95 -26.00
CA VAL A 625 50.30 -14.66 -25.12
C VAL A 625 51.34 -15.80 -25.16
N HIS A 626 50.89 -17.05 -25.20
CA HIS A 626 51.78 -18.20 -25.29
C HIS A 626 52.56 -18.29 -26.62
N LYS A 627 52.07 -17.68 -27.71
CA LYS A 627 52.81 -17.58 -28.99
C LYS A 627 53.85 -16.45 -28.96
N ILE A 628 53.62 -15.39 -28.18
CA ILE A 628 54.56 -14.26 -28.05
C ILE A 628 55.75 -14.63 -27.14
N THR A 629 55.53 -15.50 -26.14
CA THR A 629 56.56 -15.88 -25.16
C THR A 629 57.48 -17.02 -25.59
N LYS A 630 57.21 -17.71 -26.71
CA LYS A 630 58.12 -18.76 -27.21
C LYS A 630 59.35 -18.14 -27.89
N GLY A 631 60.52 -18.36 -27.29
CA GLY A 631 61.79 -18.01 -27.91
C GLY A 631 61.95 -18.72 -29.25
N THR A 632 62.14 -17.97 -30.32
CA THR A 632 62.35 -18.49 -31.67
C THR A 632 63.69 -17.99 -32.21
N VAL A 633 64.35 -18.82 -33.01
CA VAL A 633 65.65 -18.52 -33.64
C VAL A 633 65.47 -17.60 -34.87
N CYS A 634 64.25 -17.47 -35.39
CA CYS A 634 63.90 -16.64 -36.53
C CYS A 634 63.36 -15.25 -36.11
N PRO A 635 63.46 -14.23 -37.00
CA PRO A 635 62.85 -12.93 -36.75
C PRO A 635 61.34 -13.04 -36.49
N TYR A 636 60.87 -12.43 -35.41
CA TYR A 636 59.46 -12.41 -35.05
C TYR A 636 58.66 -11.57 -36.05
N ALA A 637 57.52 -12.09 -36.51
CA ALA A 637 56.54 -11.34 -37.29
C ALA A 637 55.20 -11.36 -36.57
N VAL A 638 54.52 -10.22 -36.54
CA VAL A 638 53.17 -10.12 -35.98
C VAL A 638 52.24 -10.96 -36.85
N CYS A 639 51.65 -12.00 -36.27
CA CYS A 639 50.73 -12.87 -37.00
C CYS A 639 49.36 -12.20 -37.17
N LYS A 640 48.63 -12.63 -38.21
CA LYS A 640 47.35 -12.01 -38.58
C LYS A 640 46.33 -12.01 -37.45
N GLU A 641 46.27 -13.11 -36.70
CA GLU A 641 45.33 -13.28 -35.59
C GLU A 641 45.61 -12.33 -34.42
N LEU A 642 46.88 -11.98 -34.20
CA LEU A 642 47.26 -11.07 -33.12
C LEU A 642 46.89 -9.62 -33.45
N GLY A 643 47.03 -9.21 -34.71
CA GLY A 643 46.54 -7.89 -35.10
C GLY A 643 45.02 -7.81 -35.12
N ILE A 644 44.31 -8.87 -35.53
CA ILE A 644 42.83 -8.95 -35.37
C ILE A 644 42.44 -8.76 -33.89
N LEU A 645 43.15 -9.42 -32.96
CA LEU A 645 42.92 -9.25 -31.52
C LEU A 645 43.13 -7.80 -31.06
N LEU A 646 44.24 -7.15 -31.47
CA LEU A 646 44.53 -5.77 -31.08
C LEU A 646 43.51 -4.78 -31.66
N ASN A 647 43.13 -4.94 -32.93
CA ASN A 647 42.11 -4.13 -33.59
C ASN A 647 40.77 -4.29 -32.85
N SER A 648 40.35 -5.53 -32.56
CA SER A 648 39.15 -5.81 -31.77
C SER A 648 39.20 -5.19 -30.38
N MET A 649 40.35 -5.27 -29.67
CA MET A 649 40.50 -4.66 -28.35
C MET A 649 40.42 -3.14 -28.40
N LYS A 650 41.01 -2.52 -29.43
CA LYS A 650 40.96 -1.08 -29.64
C LYS A 650 39.53 -0.62 -29.95
N ARG A 651 38.84 -1.32 -30.85
CA ARG A 651 37.43 -1.07 -31.19
C ARG A 651 36.50 -1.21 -29.98
N MET A 652 36.69 -2.25 -29.15
CA MET A 652 35.93 -2.39 -27.89
C MET A 652 36.09 -1.15 -27.02
N LEU A 653 37.33 -0.70 -26.81
CA LEU A 653 37.66 0.40 -25.90
C LEU A 653 37.17 1.76 -26.39
N ASP A 654 37.33 2.04 -27.68
CA ASP A 654 37.12 3.38 -28.22
C ASP A 654 35.71 3.60 -28.78
N VAL A 655 35.05 2.54 -29.28
CA VAL A 655 33.77 2.65 -30.00
C VAL A 655 32.63 2.00 -29.22
N LEU A 656 32.79 0.76 -28.78
CA LEU A 656 31.68 -0.04 -28.25
C LEU A 656 31.43 0.18 -26.74
N ARG A 657 32.46 0.47 -25.96
CA ARG A 657 32.36 0.68 -24.50
C ARG A 657 31.74 2.03 -24.09
N PRO A 658 32.10 3.18 -24.71
CA PRO A 658 31.60 4.48 -24.26
C PRO A 658 30.06 4.61 -24.23
N PRO A 659 29.30 4.09 -25.22
CA PRO A 659 27.83 4.11 -25.17
C PRO A 659 27.24 3.37 -23.96
N ILE A 660 27.83 2.24 -23.58
CA ILE A 660 27.40 1.46 -22.40
C ILE A 660 27.69 2.24 -21.12
N GLU A 661 28.90 2.79 -20.97
CA GLU A 661 29.25 3.61 -19.80
C GLU A 661 28.36 4.84 -19.67
N LEU A 662 28.00 5.48 -20.79
CA LEU A 662 27.06 6.60 -20.81
C LEU A 662 25.67 6.19 -20.30
N GLN A 663 25.17 5.04 -20.72
CA GLN A 663 23.86 4.54 -20.31
C GLN A 663 23.82 4.26 -18.79
N PHE A 664 24.83 3.61 -18.22
CA PHE A 664 24.90 3.37 -16.77
C PHE A 664 25.01 4.68 -15.97
N LYS A 665 25.76 5.67 -16.48
CA LYS A 665 25.80 7.02 -15.89
C LYS A 665 24.42 7.68 -15.91
N SER A 666 23.67 7.54 -17.01
CA SER A 666 22.31 8.09 -17.12
C SER A 666 21.36 7.46 -16.11
N TRP A 667 21.41 6.13 -15.92
CA TRP A 667 20.61 5.43 -14.92
C TRP A 667 21.02 5.74 -13.49
N GLY A 668 22.30 6.04 -13.25
CA GLY A 668 22.78 6.45 -11.94
C GLY A 668 22.19 7.77 -11.46
N SER A 669 21.79 8.66 -12.37
CA SER A 669 21.06 9.88 -12.01
C SER A 669 19.67 9.62 -11.41
N CYS A 670 19.10 8.43 -11.62
CA CYS A 670 17.78 8.05 -11.13
C CYS A 670 17.79 7.54 -9.68
N LEU A 671 18.94 7.31 -9.05
CA LEU A 671 19.04 6.74 -7.70
C LEU A 671 18.67 7.77 -6.61
N PRO A 672 17.68 7.47 -5.74
CA PRO A 672 17.38 8.29 -4.58
C PRO A 672 18.40 8.00 -3.47
N GLY A 673 19.43 8.84 -3.36
CA GLY A 673 20.41 8.81 -2.27
C GLY A 673 21.78 8.27 -2.68
N GLY A 674 22.81 9.07 -2.45
CA GLY A 674 24.23 8.77 -2.73
C GLY A 674 24.78 7.67 -1.83
N GLY A 675 24.43 6.42 -2.10
CA GLY A 675 25.12 5.27 -1.56
C GLY A 675 26.58 5.21 -2.05
N HIS A 676 27.45 4.55 -1.29
CA HIS A 676 28.90 4.43 -1.52
C HIS A 676 29.33 3.72 -2.82
N VAL A 677 28.40 3.27 -3.66
CA VAL A 677 28.70 2.52 -4.90
C VAL A 677 28.13 3.28 -6.08
N THR A 678 29.01 3.84 -6.90
CA THR A 678 28.61 4.59 -8.09
C THR A 678 28.23 3.62 -9.21
N PRO A 679 27.06 3.75 -9.84
CA PRO A 679 26.70 2.90 -10.96
C PRO A 679 27.71 2.99 -12.10
N GLY A 680 28.06 1.83 -12.67
CA GLY A 680 29.05 1.73 -13.73
C GLY A 680 30.50 1.62 -13.25
N GLU A 681 30.76 1.57 -11.94
CA GLU A 681 32.09 1.32 -11.39
C GLU A 681 32.68 -0.01 -11.87
N ARG A 682 31.91 -1.10 -11.85
CA ARG A 682 32.41 -2.42 -12.28
C ARG A 682 32.70 -2.43 -13.78
N ILE A 683 31.86 -1.75 -14.54
CA ILE A 683 32.08 -1.60 -15.99
C ILE A 683 33.37 -0.82 -16.23
N SER A 684 33.61 0.23 -15.45
CA SER A 684 34.82 1.06 -15.51
C SER A 684 36.08 0.28 -15.09
N GLU A 685 36.01 -0.54 -14.04
CA GLU A 685 37.08 -1.45 -13.61
C GLU A 685 37.51 -2.39 -14.74
N ILE A 686 36.54 -2.99 -15.42
CA ILE A 686 36.79 -3.85 -16.58
C ILE A 686 37.40 -3.05 -17.73
N THR A 687 36.92 -1.82 -17.98
CA THR A 687 37.50 -0.95 -19.00
C THR A 687 38.97 -0.65 -18.70
N VAL A 688 39.32 -0.37 -17.44
CA VAL A 688 40.71 -0.18 -17.00
C VAL A 688 41.53 -1.45 -17.17
N MET A 689 40.99 -2.61 -16.78
CA MET A 689 41.64 -3.90 -16.97
C MET A 689 41.92 -4.20 -18.45
N LEU A 690 40.96 -3.94 -19.33
CA LEU A 690 41.07 -4.15 -20.77
C LEU A 690 42.13 -3.23 -21.40
N ARG A 691 42.16 -1.93 -21.01
CA ARG A 691 43.22 -1.00 -21.41
C ARG A 691 44.60 -1.49 -20.98
N THR A 692 44.72 -1.99 -19.75
CA THR A 692 45.98 -2.53 -19.22
C THR A 692 46.44 -3.76 -19.98
N LYS A 693 45.53 -4.70 -20.29
CA LYS A 693 45.86 -5.89 -21.09
C LYS A 693 46.23 -5.54 -22.53
N CYS A 694 45.51 -4.60 -23.16
CA CYS A 694 45.81 -4.13 -24.51
C CYS A 694 47.21 -3.50 -24.58
N ARG A 695 47.55 -2.61 -23.63
CA ARG A 695 48.91 -2.06 -23.50
C ARG A 695 49.96 -3.14 -23.29
N GLY A 696 49.69 -4.12 -22.42
CA GLY A 696 50.60 -5.23 -22.16
C GLY A 696 50.89 -6.07 -23.41
N TYR A 697 49.88 -6.34 -24.24
CA TYR A 697 50.06 -7.05 -25.51
C TYR A 697 50.84 -6.24 -26.54
N MET A 698 50.53 -4.94 -26.68
CA MET A 698 51.30 -4.05 -27.55
C MET A 698 52.77 -4.00 -27.11
N GLN A 699 53.04 -3.86 -25.80
CA GLN A 699 54.41 -3.83 -25.29
C GLN A 699 55.15 -5.14 -25.56
N ALA A 700 54.51 -6.30 -25.35
CA ALA A 700 55.14 -7.59 -25.61
C ALA A 700 55.49 -7.80 -27.09
N ILE A 701 54.61 -7.33 -28.01
CA ILE A 701 54.91 -7.31 -29.45
C ILE A 701 56.09 -6.39 -29.74
N MET A 702 56.09 -5.20 -29.13
CA MET A 702 57.16 -4.23 -29.30
C MET A 702 58.51 -4.74 -28.83
N ASP A 703 58.56 -5.45 -27.71
CA ASP A 703 59.78 -6.05 -27.20
C ASP A 703 60.32 -7.11 -28.19
N LYS A 704 59.44 -7.91 -28.81
CA LYS A 704 59.84 -8.87 -29.85
C LYS A 704 60.30 -8.23 -31.15
N LEU A 705 59.64 -7.15 -31.60
CA LEU A 705 60.09 -6.39 -32.77
C LEU A 705 61.44 -5.70 -32.52
N ALA A 706 61.67 -5.20 -31.31
CA ALA A 706 62.95 -4.65 -30.91
C ALA A 706 64.05 -5.74 -30.75
N GLU A 707 63.70 -6.95 -30.32
CA GLU A 707 64.63 -8.09 -30.35
C GLU A 707 65.12 -8.37 -31.78
N ASN A 708 64.26 -8.26 -32.81
CA ASN A 708 64.66 -8.49 -34.19
C ASN A 708 65.80 -7.58 -34.66
N THR A 709 65.75 -6.29 -34.28
CA THR A 709 66.83 -5.35 -34.64
C THR A 709 68.14 -5.71 -33.95
N ARG A 710 68.08 -6.47 -32.84
CA ARG A 710 69.22 -6.94 -32.04
C ARG A 710 69.65 -8.38 -32.35
N LEU A 711 69.04 -9.08 -33.30
CA LEU A 711 69.44 -10.45 -33.65
C LEU A 711 70.78 -10.46 -34.38
N HIS A 712 70.91 -9.66 -35.44
CA HIS A 712 72.09 -9.67 -36.32
C HIS A 712 73.04 -8.50 -36.02
N SER A 713 74.35 -8.71 -36.18
CA SER A 713 75.36 -7.65 -36.02
C SER A 713 75.12 -6.42 -36.90
N PRO A 714 74.81 -6.55 -38.22
CA PRO A 714 74.58 -5.40 -39.09
C PRO A 714 73.26 -4.65 -38.85
N THR A 715 72.35 -5.17 -38.01
CA THR A 715 71.09 -4.49 -37.65
C THR A 715 71.15 -3.84 -36.27
N LYS A 716 72.19 -4.14 -35.47
CA LYS A 716 72.38 -3.58 -34.12
C LYS A 716 72.81 -2.12 -34.18
N LEU A 717 71.88 -1.21 -33.91
CA LEU A 717 72.11 0.24 -33.90
C LEU A 717 73.35 0.64 -33.06
N LYS A 718 73.51 0.07 -31.86
CA LYS A 718 74.67 0.31 -30.99
C LYS A 718 76.00 -0.07 -31.67
N LYS A 719 76.06 -1.18 -32.40
CA LYS A 719 77.28 -1.58 -33.13
C LYS A 719 77.54 -0.68 -34.33
N ILE A 720 76.50 -0.35 -35.09
CA ILE A 720 76.62 0.53 -36.25
C ILE A 720 77.19 1.90 -35.86
N ILE A 721 76.74 2.45 -34.72
CA ILE A 721 77.27 3.71 -34.19
C ILE A 721 78.69 3.53 -33.63
N GLN A 722 78.96 2.45 -32.88
CA GLN A 722 80.27 2.19 -32.26
C GLN A 722 81.39 1.97 -33.29
N ASP A 723 81.07 1.33 -34.43
CA ASP A 723 82.02 1.03 -35.50
C ASP A 723 82.36 2.26 -36.37
N ALA A 724 81.78 3.43 -36.07
CA ALA A 724 82.14 4.70 -36.69
C ALA A 724 83.51 5.18 -36.18
N LYS A 725 84.47 5.36 -37.11
CA LYS A 725 85.80 5.91 -36.82
C LYS A 725 85.83 7.43 -37.06
N GLU A 726 86.79 8.12 -36.46
CA GLU A 726 87.09 9.51 -36.81
C GLU A 726 87.41 9.62 -38.30
N GLY A 727 86.80 10.61 -38.98
CA GLY A 727 86.90 10.79 -40.44
C GLY A 727 85.85 10.06 -41.28
N THR A 728 84.97 9.24 -40.68
CA THR A 728 83.88 8.58 -41.42
C THR A 728 82.94 9.60 -42.09
N GLN A 729 82.70 9.42 -43.40
CA GLN A 729 81.72 10.22 -44.15
C GLN A 729 80.29 9.79 -43.85
N GLU A 730 79.33 10.71 -44.00
CA GLU A 730 77.91 10.42 -43.76
C GLU A 730 77.36 9.36 -44.73
N SER A 731 77.83 9.35 -45.99
CA SER A 731 77.54 8.33 -46.99
C SER A 731 77.87 6.91 -46.50
N ASP A 732 79.04 6.73 -45.91
CA ASP A 732 79.48 5.42 -45.38
C ASP A 732 78.66 4.95 -44.17
N LEU A 733 78.13 5.90 -43.37
CA LEU A 733 77.21 5.59 -42.27
C LEU A 733 75.82 5.21 -42.80
N ARG A 734 75.33 5.89 -43.86
CA ARG A 734 74.07 5.54 -44.53
C ARG A 734 74.11 4.14 -45.12
N VAL A 735 75.21 3.75 -45.79
CA VAL A 735 75.39 2.39 -46.31
C VAL A 735 75.40 1.35 -45.19
N ARG A 736 76.01 1.65 -44.04
CA ARG A 736 76.05 0.73 -42.89
C ARG A 736 74.72 0.57 -42.17
N ILE A 737 73.88 1.60 -42.15
CA ILE A 737 72.52 1.53 -41.56
C ILE A 737 71.53 0.83 -42.51
N GLN A 738 71.85 0.68 -43.80
CA GLN A 738 70.94 0.11 -44.80
C GLN A 738 70.30 -1.24 -44.40
N PRO A 739 71.01 -2.23 -43.84
CA PRO A 739 70.40 -3.50 -43.44
C PRO A 739 69.35 -3.35 -42.32
N LEU A 740 69.55 -2.37 -41.42
CA LEU A 740 68.55 -2.03 -40.41
C LEU A 740 67.36 -1.31 -41.05
N LYS A 741 67.61 -0.40 -41.99
CA LYS A 741 66.56 0.30 -42.74
C LYS A 741 65.64 -0.69 -43.46
N ASP A 742 66.19 -1.63 -44.22
CA ASP A 742 65.42 -2.63 -44.97
C ASP A 742 64.58 -3.52 -44.04
N LEU A 743 65.13 -3.89 -42.88
CA LEU A 743 64.40 -4.64 -41.85
C LEU A 743 63.22 -3.84 -41.28
N LEU A 744 63.43 -2.55 -40.97
CA LEU A 744 62.40 -1.68 -40.43
C LEU A 744 61.29 -1.40 -41.46
N ASP A 745 61.65 -1.09 -42.71
CA ASP A 745 60.70 -0.87 -43.80
C ASP A 745 59.81 -2.12 -44.04
N SER A 746 60.42 -3.30 -44.09
CA SER A 746 59.68 -4.58 -44.20
C SER A 746 58.78 -4.84 -43.00
N THR A 747 59.20 -4.43 -41.80
CA THR A 747 58.40 -4.58 -40.58
C THR A 747 57.20 -3.64 -40.59
N ILE A 748 57.38 -2.37 -40.96
CA ILE A 748 56.30 -1.39 -41.08
C ILE A 748 55.26 -1.85 -42.11
N GLU A 749 55.70 -2.36 -43.26
CA GLU A 749 54.79 -2.94 -44.27
C GLU A 749 53.96 -4.09 -43.69
N LYS A 750 54.60 -5.05 -43.03
CA LYS A 750 53.91 -6.20 -42.41
C LYS A 750 52.94 -5.76 -41.31
N LEU A 751 53.29 -4.74 -40.52
CA LEU A 751 52.41 -4.19 -39.50
C LEU A 751 51.18 -3.54 -40.12
N HIS A 752 51.35 -2.78 -41.21
CA HIS A 752 50.24 -2.16 -41.94
C HIS A 752 49.25 -3.20 -42.47
N LEU A 753 49.72 -4.36 -42.95
CA LEU A 753 48.85 -5.41 -43.48
C LEU A 753 47.90 -6.03 -42.44
N VAL A 754 48.20 -5.90 -41.14
CA VAL A 754 47.45 -6.58 -40.08
C VAL A 754 46.75 -5.61 -39.12
N LEU A 755 47.35 -4.45 -38.83
CA LEU A 755 46.88 -3.53 -37.81
C LEU A 755 45.99 -2.45 -38.41
N GLU A 756 44.87 -2.14 -37.75
CA GLU A 756 44.02 -0.99 -38.06
C GLU A 756 44.80 0.32 -37.87
N THR A 757 44.45 1.35 -38.64
CA THR A 757 45.10 2.67 -38.69
C THR A 757 45.57 3.20 -37.33
N GLN A 758 44.69 3.25 -36.33
CA GLN A 758 45.03 3.78 -35.01
C GLN A 758 46.04 2.89 -34.26
N VAL A 759 45.89 1.57 -34.36
CA VAL A 759 46.80 0.60 -33.73
C VAL A 759 48.17 0.62 -34.42
N PHE A 760 48.18 0.75 -35.74
CA PHE A 760 49.38 0.88 -36.55
C PHE A 760 50.18 2.13 -36.19
N ILE A 761 49.53 3.30 -36.08
CA ILE A 761 50.19 4.55 -35.67
C ILE A 761 50.81 4.39 -34.27
N ILE A 762 50.06 3.85 -33.31
CA ILE A 762 50.55 3.64 -31.93
C ILE A 762 51.79 2.75 -31.93
N ILE A 763 51.75 1.61 -32.61
CA ILE A 763 52.86 0.66 -32.65
C ILE A 763 54.09 1.26 -33.36
N CYS A 764 53.91 1.96 -34.48
CA CYS A 764 55.02 2.61 -35.18
C CYS A 764 55.66 3.73 -34.34
N ARG A 765 54.87 4.56 -33.66
CA ARG A 765 55.39 5.59 -32.76
C ARG A 765 56.14 4.99 -31.56
N VAL A 766 55.63 3.91 -30.97
CA VAL A 766 56.33 3.20 -29.89
C VAL A 766 57.63 2.56 -30.41
N PHE A 767 57.63 2.03 -31.63
CA PHE A 767 58.84 1.47 -32.23
C PHE A 767 59.91 2.53 -32.46
N TRP A 768 59.50 3.66 -33.03
CA TRP A 768 60.37 4.82 -33.25
C TRP A 768 60.95 5.34 -31.94
N ASP A 769 60.12 5.49 -30.90
CA ASP A 769 60.58 5.88 -29.57
C ASP A 769 61.59 4.88 -29.01
N ARG A 770 61.33 3.57 -29.15
CA ARG A 770 62.23 2.52 -28.65
C ARG A 770 63.59 2.52 -29.35
N MET A 771 63.62 2.76 -30.66
CA MET A 771 64.88 2.92 -31.39
C MET A 771 65.63 4.19 -30.94
N GLY A 772 64.90 5.27 -30.68
CA GLY A 772 65.46 6.48 -30.06
C GLY A 772 66.06 6.24 -28.67
N GLN A 773 65.39 5.45 -27.82
CA GLN A 773 65.90 5.06 -26.50
C GLN A 773 67.23 4.30 -26.60
N ASP A 774 67.40 3.46 -27.62
CA ASP A 774 68.66 2.72 -27.83
C ASP A 774 69.82 3.66 -28.21
N VAL A 775 69.55 4.73 -28.98
CA VAL A 775 70.54 5.80 -29.25
C VAL A 775 70.81 6.63 -27.99
N LEU A 776 69.75 7.02 -27.27
CA LEU A 776 69.87 7.84 -26.07
C LEU A 776 70.71 7.15 -24.99
N LYS A 777 70.44 5.87 -24.74
CA LYS A 777 71.21 5.06 -23.79
C LYS A 777 72.67 4.95 -24.20
N PHE A 778 72.94 4.79 -25.50
CA PHE A 778 74.30 4.76 -26.01
C PHE A 778 75.05 6.07 -25.76
N LEU A 779 74.43 7.22 -26.04
CA LEU A 779 75.01 8.54 -25.82
C LEU A 779 75.25 8.83 -24.32
N GLN A 780 74.32 8.43 -23.46
CA GLN A 780 74.46 8.58 -22.00
C GLN A 780 75.62 7.76 -21.42
N GLU A 781 75.88 6.56 -21.96
CA GLU A 781 76.96 5.67 -21.53
C GLU A 781 78.36 6.13 -22.01
N LYS A 782 78.45 6.98 -23.05
CA LYS A 782 79.70 7.25 -23.79
C LYS A 782 79.84 8.72 -24.21
N LYS A 783 80.08 9.59 -23.23
CA LYS A 783 80.02 11.06 -23.37
C LYS A 783 81.14 11.74 -24.17
N ASP A 784 82.27 11.08 -24.45
CA ASP A 784 83.51 11.80 -24.83
C ASP A 784 84.00 11.59 -26.28
N ASN A 785 83.20 11.00 -27.19
CA ASN A 785 83.67 10.70 -28.56
C ASN A 785 82.89 11.44 -29.65
N ARG A 786 83.53 12.43 -30.28
CA ARG A 786 82.94 13.27 -31.35
C ARG A 786 82.44 12.48 -32.56
N SER A 787 83.10 11.38 -32.91
CA SER A 787 82.68 10.51 -34.03
C SER A 787 81.36 9.79 -33.74
N TRP A 788 81.09 9.45 -32.48
CA TRP A 788 79.85 8.81 -32.03
C TRP A 788 78.67 9.77 -31.96
N TYR A 789 78.89 11.04 -31.63
CA TYR A 789 77.85 12.09 -31.73
C TYR A 789 77.44 12.31 -33.18
N LYS A 790 78.40 12.38 -34.11
CA LYS A 790 78.14 12.49 -35.54
C LYS A 790 77.37 11.26 -36.06
N ALA A 791 77.80 10.05 -35.70
CA ALA A 791 77.12 8.82 -36.09
C ALA A 791 75.71 8.69 -35.49
N SER A 792 75.50 9.12 -34.25
CA SER A 792 74.17 9.14 -33.60
C SER A 792 73.23 10.15 -34.25
N ARG A 793 73.73 11.33 -34.67
CA ARG A 793 72.95 12.33 -35.41
C ARG A 793 72.45 11.78 -36.74
N VAL A 794 73.33 11.10 -37.48
CA VAL A 794 72.97 10.44 -38.76
C VAL A 794 71.98 9.30 -38.52
N ALA A 795 72.19 8.49 -37.47
CA ALA A 795 71.28 7.41 -37.11
C ALA A 795 69.86 7.91 -36.79
N VAL A 796 69.72 8.98 -36.00
CA VAL A 796 68.40 9.58 -35.69
C VAL A 796 67.74 10.13 -36.94
N SER A 797 68.47 10.87 -37.79
CA SER A 797 67.92 11.36 -39.06
C SER A 797 67.38 10.22 -39.93
N ILE A 798 68.09 9.09 -40.01
CA ILE A 798 67.62 7.94 -40.80
C ILE A 798 66.40 7.28 -40.14
N LEU A 799 66.33 7.20 -38.81
CA LEU A 799 65.13 6.69 -38.13
C LEU A 799 63.91 7.56 -38.41
N ASP A 800 64.09 8.89 -38.42
CA ASP A 800 63.04 9.83 -38.77
C ASP A 800 62.60 9.65 -40.24
N ASP A 801 63.56 9.46 -41.15
CA ASP A 801 63.34 9.18 -42.59
C ASP A 801 62.67 7.81 -42.84
N ILE A 802 62.69 6.89 -41.87
CA ILE A 802 62.03 5.58 -41.95
C ILE A 802 60.62 5.67 -41.41
N PHE A 803 60.44 6.13 -40.17
CA PHE A 803 59.15 6.05 -39.49
C PHE A 803 58.16 7.11 -39.97
N ALA A 804 58.56 8.38 -40.12
CA ALA A 804 57.64 9.42 -40.55
C ALA A 804 57.22 9.24 -42.03
N PRO A 805 58.14 9.12 -43.00
CA PRO A 805 57.78 8.78 -44.38
C PRO A 805 57.14 7.40 -44.52
N GLY A 806 57.54 6.41 -43.72
CA GLY A 806 56.95 5.07 -43.72
C GLY A 806 55.48 5.08 -43.31
N MET A 807 55.11 5.80 -42.24
CA MET A 807 53.72 6.01 -41.87
C MET A 807 52.97 6.82 -42.95
N GLN A 808 53.58 7.89 -43.46
CA GLN A 808 53.00 8.75 -44.50
C GLN A 808 52.70 7.99 -45.79
N LYS A 809 53.59 7.07 -46.20
CA LYS A 809 53.45 6.23 -47.40
C LYS A 809 52.17 5.42 -47.37
N TYR A 810 51.80 4.86 -46.21
CA TYR A 810 50.67 3.94 -46.09
C TYR A 810 49.37 4.64 -45.68
N LEU A 811 49.44 5.69 -44.86
CA LEU A 811 48.24 6.36 -44.32
C LEU A 811 47.91 7.71 -44.97
N GLY A 812 48.85 8.32 -45.71
CA GLY A 812 48.65 9.57 -46.43
C GLY A 812 47.99 10.66 -45.57
N ASN A 813 46.85 11.18 -46.04
CA ASN A 813 46.13 12.30 -45.41
C ASN A 813 45.39 11.91 -44.12
N VAL A 814 45.38 10.65 -43.71
CA VAL A 814 44.70 10.19 -42.48
C VAL A 814 45.52 10.53 -41.23
N LEU A 815 46.82 10.80 -41.38
CA LEU A 815 47.72 11.18 -40.30
C LEU A 815 47.49 12.62 -39.84
N GLN A 816 47.52 12.83 -38.53
CA GLN A 816 47.54 14.19 -37.96
C GLN A 816 48.98 14.67 -37.79
N GLU A 817 49.21 15.98 -37.77
CA GLU A 817 50.55 16.55 -37.58
C GLU A 817 51.24 16.00 -36.31
N ARG A 818 50.48 15.85 -35.22
CA ARG A 818 50.96 15.24 -33.97
C ARG A 818 51.46 13.79 -34.11
N ASP A 819 50.96 13.05 -35.11
CA ASP A 819 51.32 11.64 -35.32
C ASP A 819 52.68 11.51 -36.02
N LEU A 820 53.15 12.58 -36.67
CA LEU A 820 54.47 12.69 -37.31
C LEU A 820 55.52 13.37 -36.42
N GLU A 821 55.11 13.99 -35.31
CA GLU A 821 56.05 14.59 -34.36
C GLU A 821 57.01 13.55 -33.77
N PRO A 822 58.31 13.88 -33.64
CA PRO A 822 59.32 12.98 -33.10
C PRO A 822 58.94 12.54 -31.67
N PRO A 823 59.00 11.23 -31.37
CA PRO A 823 58.76 10.73 -30.02
C PRO A 823 59.75 11.30 -28.99
N ARG A 824 59.39 11.23 -27.71
CA ARG A 824 60.15 11.85 -26.60
C ARG A 824 61.63 11.48 -26.62
N SER A 825 61.94 10.20 -26.80
CA SER A 825 63.34 9.75 -26.77
C SER A 825 64.15 10.30 -27.95
N ILE A 826 63.52 10.49 -29.11
CA ILE A 826 64.15 11.11 -30.28
C ILE A 826 64.36 12.61 -30.04
N ALA A 827 63.37 13.30 -29.48
CA ALA A 827 63.48 14.71 -29.13
C ALA A 827 64.59 14.95 -28.08
N ASP A 828 64.71 14.08 -27.08
CA ASP A 828 65.77 14.13 -26.07
C ASP A 828 67.16 13.90 -26.67
N VAL A 829 67.29 12.94 -27.59
CA VAL A 829 68.54 12.74 -28.33
C VAL A 829 68.88 13.98 -29.15
N ARG A 830 67.92 14.59 -29.86
CA ARG A 830 68.14 15.84 -30.60
C ARG A 830 68.62 16.96 -29.70
N SER A 831 68.01 17.13 -28.52
CA SER A 831 68.41 18.11 -27.51
C SER A 831 69.86 17.89 -27.03
N MET A 832 70.26 16.64 -26.75
CA MET A 832 71.65 16.31 -26.38
C MET A 832 72.62 16.59 -27.53
N LEU A 833 72.25 16.24 -28.77
CA LEU A 833 73.09 16.42 -29.95
C LEU A 833 73.21 17.88 -30.42
N CYS A 834 72.31 18.77 -29.98
CA CYS A 834 72.37 20.21 -30.26
C CYS A 834 73.24 20.98 -29.27
N LYS A 835 73.41 20.49 -28.03
CA LYS A 835 74.22 21.15 -26.99
C LYS A 835 75.73 21.11 -27.27
N ASP A 836 76.22 20.17 -28.07
CA ASP A 836 77.63 20.07 -28.48
C ASP A 836 77.96 20.81 -29.79
N SER A 837 77.03 21.64 -30.30
CA SER A 837 77.26 22.51 -31.47
C SER A 837 77.74 23.92 -31.08
N GLU A 838 77.82 24.24 -29.79
CA GLU A 838 78.36 25.49 -29.24
C GLU A 838 79.82 25.33 -28.79
#